data_AF-K9QSG4-F1
#
_entry.id   AF-K9QSG4-F1
#
_cell.length_a   1.000
_cell.length_b   1.000
_cell.length_c   1.000
_cell.angle_alpha   90.00
_cell.angle_beta   90.00
_cell.angle_gamma   90.00
#
_symmetry.space_group_name_H-M   'P 1'
#
loop_
_entity.id
_entity.type
_entity.pdbx_description
1 polymer ?
#
loop_
_entity_poly.entity_id
_entity_poly.type
_entity_poly.pdbx_seq_one_letter_code
_entity_poly.pdbx_strand_id
1 'polypeptide(L)'
;MKNQGQHKKKNLKLSLKNQRFFIFTAQFIIGIFLPIQIVKPATAAPVLSVVQSEENAQHWAGITKRLQTIGVPYCVLPLSNVRSVADWGDRRLLFLPNIETLTPAQAIALQTWMNKGGNLIASGPVGSLSAPGVRELLKNLLGSYWGFSLKDTQKLNPPKTKIPNWLTQNGLFGQVHGGVLVPNDSDGKVIAVWNAQDNPAAVVSTERSTLLGWRWGTDAASTAELDIAWLKASLNRHLSTPANSNQTPTTTAPNCPTSPNAQSPIPNPQRHLLQVGIAAQRSGSSPIPTPPKQDEAIDQLEQTVRWDVLPNSNTPINQSEVAAMQQQLDNLIGRIESAHLAASANAPSTNQSHSLKGEDTQLVATRFGAPTANKEQVLAQARVVAKNLPRLIANKNYALARQQWLAARTNLWKQFPTDRRLATAEIRAVWLDRGTIVRAGSEKGLAKIFDRLAQAGINTIFFETVNAGYPIYPSRVAPQQNPLIRDWNPLASGVKLAHQRGMELHAWVWVFAAGNQRHNQLLNLDTNYPGPVLAAHPDWANNDQQGNTIPIGQTKPFFDPANPELRQYLLKLYEEIVTEYQVDGLQLDYIRYPFQDPSAGRTYGYGKAARAQFQQLTGVDPISITPAQVQLWQQWTAFRTQQVDSFVAQVSQMLRQKRTNLILSVAVFPLPEAERIQKLQQHWEVWARRGDIDLIIPMTYAQDTVRFQTLAQPWIASTQLGSTLLVPGIRLLSLPTMGAFDQLQLIRDLQVSGYALFAAENLNNELHQLFSNTQGQVPSAISEPIPHRHPFNSAVTRYIALQREWQLVLQKEKLQISPSKILEFHHQAEVVKNALNQLAAAPSTSKLLTTRAAITRFQTQFRVWMRQQGKDNTYQVKAWDNRLAAIERLLRYGEQRFKLDSQNQTNK
;
A
#
# COMPACT_ATOMS: atom_id res chain seq x y z
N MET A 1 37.80 -60.66 15.33
CA MET A 1 36.88 -61.59 14.62
C MET A 1 35.96 -60.72 13.75
N LYS A 2 35.65 -60.99 12.47
CA LYS A 2 34.91 -62.14 11.88
C LYS A 2 33.55 -62.35 12.59
N ASN A 3 32.39 -62.49 11.90
CA ASN A 3 32.17 -62.83 10.50
C ASN A 3 30.82 -62.31 9.90
N GLN A 4 30.65 -62.62 8.61
CA GLN A 4 29.46 -62.73 7.71
C GLN A 4 28.11 -63.17 8.36
N GLY A 5 26.93 -63.13 7.71
CA GLY A 5 26.56 -62.84 6.29
C GLY A 5 25.05 -63.03 5.98
N GLN A 6 24.65 -63.15 4.70
CA GLN A 6 23.24 -63.18 4.22
C GLN A 6 22.71 -64.56 3.77
N HIS A 7 21.41 -64.84 3.99
CA HIS A 7 20.55 -65.79 3.23
C HIS A 7 19.12 -65.19 3.11
N LYS A 8 18.33 -65.22 2.02
CA LYS A 8 17.87 -66.25 1.05
C LYS A 8 16.89 -67.30 1.63
N LYS A 9 15.80 -67.78 0.96
CA LYS A 9 14.92 -67.29 -0.15
C LYS A 9 13.74 -68.31 -0.35
N LYS A 10 12.62 -67.90 -0.97
CA LYS A 10 11.54 -68.69 -1.67
C LYS A 10 10.32 -69.30 -0.92
N ASN A 11 9.16 -68.93 -1.46
CA ASN A 11 7.86 -69.60 -1.73
C ASN A 11 7.74 -71.14 -1.63
N LEU A 12 6.52 -71.64 -1.33
CA LEU A 12 5.63 -72.29 -2.34
C LEU A 12 4.13 -72.33 -1.93
N LYS A 13 3.28 -72.99 -2.75
CA LYS A 13 1.80 -73.06 -2.68
C LYS A 13 1.29 -74.43 -2.20
N LEU A 14 0.01 -74.54 -1.81
CA LEU A 14 -0.90 -75.58 -2.33
C LEU A 14 -2.39 -75.12 -2.33
N SER A 15 -3.32 -75.98 -2.76
CA SER A 15 -4.73 -75.68 -3.07
C SER A 15 -5.62 -76.91 -2.92
N LEU A 16 -6.91 -76.74 -2.61
CA LEU A 16 -7.97 -77.77 -2.68
C LEU A 16 -9.34 -77.16 -3.07
N LYS A 17 -10.27 -77.99 -3.58
CA LYS A 17 -11.42 -77.57 -4.43
C LYS A 17 -12.49 -78.67 -4.50
N ASN A 18 -13.80 -78.34 -4.53
CA ASN A 18 -14.93 -79.03 -5.23
C ASN A 18 -16.34 -78.57 -4.71
N GLN A 19 -17.27 -78.13 -5.58
CA GLN A 19 -18.52 -78.82 -6.08
C GLN A 19 -19.76 -78.73 -5.13
N ARG A 20 -21.05 -78.64 -5.53
CA ARG A 20 -21.78 -78.91 -6.81
C ARG A 20 -23.10 -78.09 -6.96
N PHE A 21 -23.64 -78.11 -8.20
CA PHE A 21 -24.97 -77.81 -8.81
C PHE A 21 -26.28 -78.01 -7.96
N PHE A 22 -27.53 -77.66 -8.39
CA PHE A 22 -28.14 -77.50 -9.76
C PHE A 22 -29.21 -76.34 -9.87
N ILE A 23 -30.33 -76.53 -10.59
CA ILE A 23 -31.37 -75.56 -11.08
C ILE A 23 -32.71 -76.35 -11.33
N PHE A 24 -33.96 -75.82 -11.45
CA PHE A 24 -34.58 -75.16 -12.62
C PHE A 24 -36.12 -74.84 -12.41
N THR A 25 -36.59 -73.59 -12.65
CA THR A 25 -37.96 -73.15 -13.17
C THR A 25 -39.29 -73.61 -12.47
N ALA A 26 -40.53 -73.12 -12.77
CA ALA A 26 -41.12 -72.30 -13.85
C ALA A 26 -42.42 -71.50 -13.46
N GLN A 27 -42.74 -70.41 -14.21
CA GLN A 27 -44.06 -69.83 -14.65
C GLN A 27 -45.30 -69.68 -13.71
N PHE A 28 -46.43 -69.02 -14.07
CA PHE A 28 -46.77 -67.68 -14.64
C PHE A 28 -48.33 -67.53 -14.77
N ILE A 29 -49.00 -66.42 -14.39
CA ILE A 29 -50.39 -66.03 -14.83
C ILE A 29 -50.79 -64.57 -14.44
N ILE A 30 -51.92 -64.06 -14.97
CA ILE A 30 -52.38 -62.64 -15.13
C ILE A 30 -53.58 -62.32 -14.19
N GLY A 31 -53.95 -61.09 -13.79
CA GLY A 31 -53.39 -59.71 -13.95
C GLY A 31 -54.44 -58.57 -13.76
N ILE A 32 -54.08 -57.33 -14.17
CA ILE A 32 -54.92 -56.11 -14.41
C ILE A 32 -55.66 -55.41 -13.23
N PHE A 33 -55.22 -54.18 -12.86
CA PHE A 33 -55.97 -52.89 -12.91
C PHE A 33 -55.13 -51.71 -12.34
N LEU A 34 -55.53 -50.44 -12.58
CA LEU A 34 -54.79 -49.20 -12.24
C LEU A 34 -55.75 -48.11 -11.70
N PRO A 35 -55.41 -47.39 -10.61
CA PRO A 35 -54.98 -45.96 -10.66
C PRO A 35 -53.71 -45.69 -9.80
N ILE A 36 -52.84 -44.67 -9.99
CA ILE A 36 -52.99 -43.21 -10.21
C ILE A 36 -53.46 -42.50 -8.92
N GLN A 37 -52.66 -41.78 -8.11
CA GLN A 37 -51.23 -41.34 -8.14
C GLN A 37 -50.62 -41.50 -6.71
N ILE A 38 -49.47 -40.96 -6.23
CA ILE A 38 -48.48 -39.94 -6.65
C ILE A 38 -47.08 -40.34 -6.11
N VAL A 39 -45.99 -39.98 -6.80
CA VAL A 39 -44.61 -39.97 -6.26
C VAL A 39 -44.06 -38.54 -6.24
N LYS A 40 -43.59 -38.04 -5.09
CA LYS A 40 -42.79 -36.80 -5.02
C LYS A 40 -41.35 -37.10 -5.46
N PRO A 41 -40.79 -36.43 -6.48
CA PRO A 41 -39.36 -36.52 -6.75
C PRO A 41 -38.60 -35.81 -5.63
N ALA A 42 -37.59 -36.48 -5.06
CA ALA A 42 -36.62 -35.81 -4.20
C ALA A 42 -35.76 -34.88 -5.06
N THR A 43 -35.93 -33.56 -4.90
CA THR A 43 -35.15 -32.57 -5.63
C THR A 43 -33.70 -32.59 -5.15
N ALA A 44 -32.81 -33.16 -5.97
CA ALA A 44 -31.38 -33.12 -5.74
C ALA A 44 -30.91 -31.67 -5.61
N ALA A 45 -30.13 -31.38 -4.57
CA ALA A 45 -29.64 -30.03 -4.32
C ALA A 45 -28.73 -29.56 -5.49
N PRO A 46 -28.84 -28.29 -5.91
CA PRO A 46 -28.03 -27.74 -7.00
C PRO A 46 -26.53 -27.83 -6.65
N VAL A 47 -25.74 -28.32 -7.61
CA VAL A 47 -24.32 -28.65 -7.40
C VAL A 47 -23.43 -27.42 -7.44
N LEU A 48 -23.83 -26.41 -8.23
CA LEU A 48 -23.18 -25.11 -8.32
C LEU A 48 -24.10 -24.01 -7.77
N SER A 49 -23.55 -23.06 -7.01
CA SER A 49 -24.29 -21.88 -6.57
C SER A 49 -23.62 -20.62 -7.10
N VAL A 50 -24.33 -19.88 -7.95
CA VAL A 50 -23.77 -18.75 -8.71
C VAL A 50 -24.23 -17.44 -8.10
N VAL A 51 -23.28 -16.58 -7.74
CA VAL A 51 -23.53 -15.33 -7.04
C VAL A 51 -23.92 -14.22 -8.02
N GLN A 52 -25.04 -13.55 -7.75
CA GLN A 52 -25.55 -12.42 -8.53
C GLN A 52 -25.33 -11.10 -7.77
N SER A 53 -24.87 -10.06 -8.46
CA SER A 53 -24.76 -8.70 -7.95
C SER A 53 -25.15 -7.67 -9.02
N GLU A 54 -25.31 -6.41 -8.62
CA GLU A 54 -25.54 -5.30 -9.57
C GLU A 54 -24.39 -5.18 -10.59
N GLU A 55 -23.15 -5.49 -10.18
CA GLU A 55 -21.93 -5.42 -11.00
C GLU A 55 -21.95 -6.44 -12.16
N ASN A 56 -22.52 -7.62 -11.92
CA ASN A 56 -22.63 -8.69 -12.92
C ASN A 56 -23.99 -8.76 -13.64
N ALA A 57 -24.98 -7.94 -13.24
CA ALA A 57 -26.31 -7.88 -13.85
C ALA A 57 -26.29 -7.64 -15.37
N GLN A 58 -25.44 -6.71 -15.84
CA GLN A 58 -25.27 -6.42 -17.27
C GLN A 58 -24.74 -7.61 -18.10
N HIS A 59 -24.04 -8.56 -17.47
CA HIS A 59 -23.52 -9.77 -18.09
C HIS A 59 -24.47 -10.97 -17.87
N TRP A 60 -25.52 -10.82 -17.05
CA TRP A 60 -26.25 -11.95 -16.48
C TRP A 60 -26.95 -12.83 -17.51
N ALA A 61 -27.41 -12.26 -18.63
CA ALA A 61 -27.99 -13.03 -19.73
C ALA A 61 -26.95 -13.97 -20.39
N GLY A 62 -25.73 -13.48 -20.63
CA GLY A 62 -24.63 -14.26 -21.19
C GLY A 62 -24.08 -15.30 -20.21
N ILE A 63 -24.00 -14.94 -18.92
CA ILE A 63 -23.72 -15.85 -17.80
C ILE A 63 -24.74 -17.01 -17.79
N THR A 64 -26.04 -16.69 -17.78
CA THR A 64 -27.15 -17.65 -17.74
C THR A 64 -27.12 -18.60 -18.94
N LYS A 65 -26.94 -18.06 -20.15
CA LYS A 65 -26.85 -18.84 -21.40
C LYS A 65 -25.71 -19.87 -21.33
N ARG A 66 -24.50 -19.45 -20.95
CA ARG A 66 -23.34 -20.36 -20.82
C ARG A 66 -23.57 -21.43 -19.75
N LEU A 67 -24.17 -21.09 -18.60
CA LEU A 67 -24.51 -22.06 -17.55
C LEU A 67 -25.52 -23.11 -18.04
N GLN A 68 -26.54 -22.69 -18.80
CA GLN A 68 -27.49 -23.62 -19.45
C GLN A 68 -26.78 -24.54 -20.46
N THR A 69 -25.84 -24.03 -21.26
CA THR A 69 -25.03 -24.84 -22.19
C THR A 69 -24.03 -25.78 -21.48
N ILE A 70 -23.66 -25.50 -20.23
CA ILE A 70 -22.81 -26.40 -19.43
C ILE A 70 -23.55 -27.68 -19.03
N GLY A 71 -24.86 -27.61 -18.76
CA GLY A 71 -25.69 -28.76 -18.35
C GLY A 71 -25.55 -29.16 -16.88
N VAL A 72 -24.98 -28.29 -16.04
CA VAL A 72 -24.78 -28.54 -14.59
C VAL A 72 -25.93 -27.93 -13.78
N PRO A 73 -26.59 -28.69 -12.88
CA PRO A 73 -27.61 -28.14 -11.99
C PRO A 73 -27.05 -27.03 -11.11
N TYR A 74 -27.59 -25.82 -11.26
CA TYR A 74 -27.19 -24.65 -10.50
C TYR A 74 -28.36 -23.87 -9.91
N CYS A 75 -28.07 -23.02 -8.93
CA CYS A 75 -29.01 -22.04 -8.39
C CYS A 75 -28.37 -20.65 -8.30
N VAL A 76 -29.21 -19.63 -8.18
CA VAL A 76 -28.79 -18.22 -8.08
C VAL A 76 -28.79 -17.77 -6.61
N LEU A 77 -27.71 -17.13 -6.18
CA LEU A 77 -27.60 -16.54 -4.84
C LEU A 77 -27.38 -15.02 -4.94
N PRO A 78 -28.42 -14.19 -4.70
CA PRO A 78 -28.25 -12.74 -4.65
C PRO A 78 -27.30 -12.33 -3.52
N LEU A 79 -26.22 -11.62 -3.85
CA LEU A 79 -25.18 -11.21 -2.90
C LEU A 79 -25.72 -10.27 -1.81
N SER A 80 -26.77 -9.52 -2.12
CA SER A 80 -27.55 -8.68 -1.18
C SER A 80 -28.19 -9.44 -0.03
N ASN A 81 -28.42 -10.75 -0.20
CA ASN A 81 -29.00 -11.61 0.83
C ASN A 81 -27.93 -12.17 1.79
N VAL A 82 -26.64 -12.07 1.45
CA VAL A 82 -25.54 -12.57 2.28
C VAL A 82 -25.15 -11.53 3.33
N ARG A 83 -25.39 -11.85 4.61
CA ARG A 83 -25.06 -11.00 5.76
C ARG A 83 -24.17 -11.72 6.79
N SER A 84 -24.12 -13.06 6.72
CA SER A 84 -23.53 -13.97 7.69
C SER A 84 -23.01 -15.25 7.03
N VAL A 85 -22.34 -16.11 7.81
CA VAL A 85 -21.90 -17.44 7.36
C VAL A 85 -23.08 -18.35 7.01
N ALA A 86 -24.22 -18.21 7.71
CA ALA A 86 -25.40 -19.04 7.49
C ALA A 86 -26.03 -18.82 6.12
N ASP A 87 -25.91 -17.61 5.56
CA ASP A 87 -26.48 -17.27 4.26
C ASP A 87 -25.73 -17.94 3.09
N TRP A 88 -24.46 -18.33 3.29
CA TRP A 88 -23.72 -19.20 2.37
C TRP A 88 -24.14 -20.68 2.48
N GLY A 89 -24.66 -21.12 3.63
CA GLY A 89 -25.19 -22.46 3.87
C GLY A 89 -24.18 -23.61 3.69
N ASP A 90 -24.69 -24.85 3.67
CA ASP A 90 -23.88 -26.08 3.50
C ASP A 90 -23.49 -26.36 2.04
N ARG A 91 -23.38 -25.29 1.23
CA ARG A 91 -23.08 -25.37 -0.21
C ARG A 91 -21.61 -25.75 -0.40
N ARG A 92 -21.31 -26.67 -1.31
CA ARG A 92 -19.93 -27.16 -1.53
C ARG A 92 -19.10 -26.29 -2.46
N LEU A 93 -19.74 -25.61 -3.41
CA LEU A 93 -19.08 -24.89 -4.50
C LEU A 93 -19.81 -23.59 -4.84
N LEU A 94 -19.11 -22.46 -4.68
CA LEU A 94 -19.59 -21.13 -5.08
C LEU A 94 -18.88 -20.67 -6.35
N PHE A 95 -19.61 -19.99 -7.23
CA PHE A 95 -19.05 -19.24 -8.35
C PHE A 95 -19.37 -17.75 -8.21
N LEU A 96 -18.33 -16.91 -8.18
CA LEU A 96 -18.41 -15.45 -8.11
C LEU A 96 -17.99 -14.84 -9.47
N PRO A 97 -18.88 -14.79 -10.47
CA PRO A 97 -18.58 -14.14 -11.74
C PRO A 97 -18.62 -12.62 -11.59
N ASN A 98 -17.49 -11.95 -11.88
CA ASN A 98 -17.39 -10.50 -12.02
C ASN A 98 -17.78 -9.67 -10.77
N ILE A 99 -17.55 -10.20 -9.56
CA ILE A 99 -17.90 -9.54 -8.28
C ILE A 99 -16.76 -8.63 -7.80
N GLU A 100 -16.76 -7.36 -8.19
CA GLU A 100 -15.70 -6.39 -7.89
C GLU A 100 -15.73 -5.90 -6.43
N THR A 101 -16.91 -5.91 -5.79
CA THR A 101 -17.11 -5.39 -4.43
C THR A 101 -17.71 -6.43 -3.48
N LEU A 102 -17.00 -6.70 -2.39
CA LEU A 102 -17.48 -7.46 -1.24
C LEU A 102 -17.35 -6.62 0.04
N THR A 103 -18.38 -6.63 0.88
CA THR A 103 -18.31 -6.01 2.21
C THR A 103 -17.46 -6.86 3.17
N PRO A 104 -16.91 -6.28 4.26
CA PRO A 104 -16.21 -7.04 5.28
C PRO A 104 -17.02 -8.22 5.84
N ALA A 105 -18.33 -8.05 6.05
CA ALA A 105 -19.21 -9.11 6.53
C ALA A 105 -19.31 -10.28 5.53
N GLN A 106 -19.57 -10.00 4.25
CA GLN A 106 -19.64 -11.02 3.19
C GLN A 106 -18.29 -11.74 2.99
N ALA A 107 -17.18 -11.00 3.06
CA ALA A 107 -15.84 -11.54 2.90
C ALA A 107 -15.42 -12.45 4.07
N ILE A 108 -15.65 -12.02 5.32
CA ILE A 108 -15.43 -12.85 6.52
C ILE A 108 -16.35 -14.08 6.51
N ALA A 109 -17.60 -13.92 6.07
CA ALA A 109 -18.51 -15.04 5.90
C ALA A 109 -17.99 -16.04 4.84
N LEU A 110 -17.45 -15.54 3.72
CA LEU A 110 -16.88 -16.35 2.64
C LEU A 110 -15.64 -17.12 3.11
N GLN A 111 -14.72 -16.47 3.83
CA GLN A 111 -13.58 -17.15 4.48
C GLN A 111 -14.07 -18.24 5.44
N THR A 112 -15.03 -17.92 6.30
CA THR A 112 -15.51 -18.88 7.32
C THR A 112 -16.19 -20.10 6.67
N TRP A 113 -16.86 -19.90 5.53
CA TRP A 113 -17.43 -20.97 4.73
C TRP A 113 -16.35 -21.80 3.97
N MET A 114 -15.33 -21.17 3.39
CA MET A 114 -14.19 -21.89 2.78
C MET A 114 -13.40 -22.72 3.80
N ASN A 115 -13.22 -22.19 5.02
CA ASN A 115 -12.59 -22.91 6.13
C ASN A 115 -13.36 -24.20 6.49
N LYS A 116 -14.70 -24.19 6.41
CA LYS A 116 -15.56 -25.36 6.59
C LYS A 116 -15.51 -26.38 5.43
N GLY A 117 -14.73 -26.13 4.38
CA GLY A 117 -14.58 -27.04 3.22
C GLY A 117 -15.25 -26.57 1.93
N GLY A 118 -15.72 -25.31 1.86
CA GLY A 118 -16.23 -24.72 0.63
C GLY A 118 -15.14 -24.45 -0.41
N ASN A 119 -15.41 -24.79 -1.68
CA ASN A 119 -14.52 -24.54 -2.82
C ASN A 119 -15.00 -23.35 -3.66
N LEU A 120 -14.10 -22.46 -4.07
CA LEU A 120 -14.44 -21.15 -4.67
C LEU A 120 -13.93 -21.01 -6.11
N ILE A 121 -14.84 -20.81 -7.07
CA ILE A 121 -14.51 -20.35 -8.42
C ILE A 121 -14.82 -18.85 -8.50
N ALA A 122 -13.93 -18.08 -9.13
CA ALA A 122 -14.05 -16.64 -9.28
C ALA A 122 -13.60 -16.23 -10.69
N SER A 123 -14.14 -15.14 -11.24
CA SER A 123 -13.71 -14.62 -12.54
C SER A 123 -13.82 -13.10 -12.66
N GLY A 124 -12.89 -12.51 -13.41
CA GLY A 124 -12.80 -11.06 -13.59
C GLY A 124 -12.10 -10.37 -12.41
N PRO A 125 -12.24 -9.03 -12.30
CA PRO A 125 -11.57 -8.20 -11.29
C PRO A 125 -12.11 -8.37 -9.85
N VAL A 126 -12.27 -9.61 -9.39
CA VAL A 126 -12.95 -9.95 -8.14
C VAL A 126 -12.30 -9.29 -6.93
N GLY A 127 -13.12 -8.60 -6.14
CA GLY A 127 -12.70 -7.89 -4.94
C GLY A 127 -11.90 -6.60 -5.17
N SER A 128 -11.53 -6.25 -6.41
CA SER A 128 -10.62 -5.11 -6.70
C SER A 128 -11.06 -3.76 -6.13
N LEU A 129 -12.38 -3.50 -6.08
CA LEU A 129 -12.99 -2.27 -5.56
C LEU A 129 -13.34 -2.36 -4.06
N SER A 130 -13.09 -3.49 -3.42
CA SER A 130 -13.40 -3.73 -2.00
C SER A 130 -12.44 -2.99 -1.06
N ALA A 131 -12.84 -2.87 0.21
CA ALA A 131 -12.00 -2.27 1.26
C ALA A 131 -10.66 -3.03 1.41
N PRO A 132 -9.53 -2.37 1.75
CA PRO A 132 -8.20 -3.00 1.77
C PRO A 132 -8.11 -4.33 2.54
N GLY A 133 -8.69 -4.40 3.74
CA GLY A 133 -8.74 -5.65 4.52
C GLY A 133 -9.53 -6.79 3.86
N VAL A 134 -10.53 -6.47 3.03
CA VAL A 134 -11.25 -7.45 2.19
C VAL A 134 -10.39 -7.90 1.01
N ARG A 135 -9.61 -6.98 0.41
CA ARG A 135 -8.73 -7.32 -0.72
C ARG A 135 -7.62 -8.26 -0.31
N GLU A 136 -6.98 -8.01 0.83
CA GLU A 136 -5.98 -8.94 1.39
C GLU A 136 -6.63 -10.28 1.80
N LEU A 137 -7.85 -10.27 2.37
CA LEU A 137 -8.58 -11.51 2.64
C LEU A 137 -8.82 -12.34 1.36
N LEU A 138 -9.34 -11.72 0.31
CA LEU A 138 -9.66 -12.37 -0.97
C LEU A 138 -8.39 -12.82 -1.70
N LYS A 139 -7.31 -12.03 -1.65
CA LYS A 139 -5.98 -12.40 -2.16
C LYS A 139 -5.48 -13.71 -1.56
N ASN A 140 -5.66 -13.90 -0.26
CA ASN A 140 -5.29 -15.15 0.41
C ASN A 140 -6.25 -16.31 0.06
N LEU A 141 -7.58 -16.08 -0.01
CA LEU A 141 -8.56 -17.11 -0.40
C LEU A 141 -8.43 -17.57 -1.87
N LEU A 142 -8.06 -16.67 -2.78
CA LEU A 142 -7.91 -16.92 -4.23
C LEU A 142 -6.46 -17.25 -4.63
N GLY A 143 -5.52 -17.21 -3.67
CA GLY A 143 -4.08 -17.33 -3.92
C GLY A 143 -3.52 -16.28 -4.88
N SER A 144 -4.28 -15.22 -5.16
CA SER A 144 -4.00 -14.21 -6.18
C SER A 144 -5.00 -13.06 -6.11
N TYR A 145 -4.65 -11.93 -6.74
CA TYR A 145 -5.57 -10.81 -6.94
C TYR A 145 -5.48 -10.27 -8.37
N TRP A 146 -6.47 -9.49 -8.80
CA TRP A 146 -6.44 -8.79 -10.09
C TRP A 146 -5.42 -7.64 -10.04
N GLY A 147 -4.34 -7.75 -10.81
CA GLY A 147 -3.27 -6.76 -10.85
C GLY A 147 -3.58 -5.57 -11.73
N PHE A 148 -3.94 -5.82 -13.00
CA PHE A 148 -4.31 -4.81 -13.99
C PHE A 148 -4.99 -5.46 -15.20
N SER A 149 -5.87 -4.72 -15.88
CA SER A 149 -6.47 -5.15 -17.16
C SER A 149 -5.45 -5.06 -18.30
N LEU A 150 -5.55 -5.97 -19.26
CA LEU A 150 -4.81 -5.92 -20.52
C LEU A 150 -5.50 -4.94 -21.47
N LYS A 151 -4.72 -4.19 -22.25
CA LYS A 151 -5.27 -3.23 -23.22
C LYS A 151 -5.97 -3.94 -24.40
N ASP A 152 -5.32 -4.98 -24.92
CA ASP A 152 -5.70 -5.67 -26.15
C ASP A 152 -5.94 -7.16 -25.87
N THR A 153 -6.82 -7.82 -26.63
CA THR A 153 -7.10 -9.26 -26.54
C THR A 153 -5.82 -10.10 -26.63
N GLN A 154 -5.63 -11.07 -25.74
CA GLN A 154 -4.46 -11.94 -25.70
C GLN A 154 -4.85 -13.41 -25.78
N LYS A 155 -3.97 -14.24 -26.35
CA LYS A 155 -4.15 -15.68 -26.36
C LYS A 155 -3.81 -16.27 -24.98
N LEU A 156 -4.63 -17.18 -24.49
CA LEU A 156 -4.29 -18.04 -23.35
C LEU A 156 -3.33 -19.16 -23.79
N ASN A 157 -2.22 -19.30 -23.08
CA ASN A 157 -1.24 -20.37 -23.24
C ASN A 157 -1.15 -21.23 -21.96
N PRO A 158 -0.75 -22.51 -22.08
CA PRO A 158 -0.35 -23.30 -20.92
C PRO A 158 0.93 -22.72 -20.27
N PRO A 159 1.13 -22.91 -18.96
CA PRO A 159 2.37 -22.51 -18.28
C PRO A 159 3.53 -23.41 -18.73
N LYS A 160 4.77 -22.97 -18.48
CA LYS A 160 5.99 -23.76 -18.75
C LYS A 160 6.19 -24.96 -17.80
N THR A 161 5.33 -25.10 -16.81
CA THR A 161 5.30 -26.21 -15.83
C THR A 161 4.39 -27.34 -16.31
N LYS A 162 4.53 -28.55 -15.73
CA LYS A 162 3.69 -29.70 -16.09
C LYS A 162 2.21 -29.40 -15.85
N ILE A 163 1.42 -29.42 -16.92
CA ILE A 163 -0.03 -29.16 -16.90
C ILE A 163 -0.74 -30.19 -16.00
N PRO A 164 -1.56 -29.76 -15.02
CA PRO A 164 -2.36 -30.67 -14.20
C PRO A 164 -3.38 -31.49 -15.00
N ASN A 165 -3.54 -32.76 -14.62
CA ASN A 165 -4.40 -33.75 -15.31
C ASN A 165 -5.91 -33.37 -15.43
N TRP A 166 -6.38 -32.32 -14.74
CA TRP A 166 -7.76 -31.85 -14.80
C TRP A 166 -8.03 -30.84 -15.94
N LEU A 167 -6.98 -30.37 -16.63
CA LEU A 167 -7.07 -29.49 -17.80
C LEU A 167 -7.12 -30.25 -19.15
N THR A 168 -7.63 -31.48 -19.15
CA THR A 168 -7.70 -32.35 -20.33
C THR A 168 -8.85 -32.02 -21.30
N GLN A 169 -9.41 -30.79 -21.24
CA GLN A 169 -10.53 -30.36 -22.08
C GLN A 169 -10.06 -29.55 -23.29
N ASN A 170 -10.62 -29.87 -24.46
CA ASN A 170 -10.44 -29.08 -25.67
C ASN A 170 -11.08 -27.69 -25.51
N GLY A 171 -10.46 -26.66 -26.09
CA GLY A 171 -11.00 -25.28 -26.11
C GLY A 171 -10.49 -24.33 -25.03
N LEU A 172 -9.67 -24.78 -24.07
CA LEU A 172 -9.14 -23.93 -22.99
C LEU A 172 -8.21 -22.79 -23.45
N PHE A 173 -7.53 -22.92 -24.60
CA PHE A 173 -6.42 -22.05 -25.01
C PHE A 173 -6.74 -21.19 -26.25
N GLY A 174 -7.76 -20.32 -26.12
CA GLY A 174 -8.22 -19.39 -27.15
C GLY A 174 -7.82 -17.93 -26.92
N GLN A 175 -8.42 -17.02 -27.69
CA GLN A 175 -8.26 -15.56 -27.54
C GLN A 175 -9.23 -15.01 -26.49
N VAL A 176 -8.73 -14.18 -25.57
CA VAL A 176 -9.50 -13.61 -24.46
C VAL A 176 -9.02 -12.18 -24.13
N HIS A 177 -9.95 -11.26 -23.91
CA HIS A 177 -9.66 -9.94 -23.33
C HIS A 177 -9.89 -10.00 -21.81
N GLY A 178 -8.84 -9.71 -21.04
CA GLY A 178 -8.81 -9.97 -19.61
C GLY A 178 -7.78 -9.11 -18.87
N GLY A 179 -7.21 -9.64 -17.80
CA GLY A 179 -6.23 -8.95 -16.95
C GLY A 179 -5.22 -9.91 -16.33
N VAL A 180 -4.11 -9.34 -15.90
CA VAL A 180 -3.04 -10.07 -15.22
C VAL A 180 -3.46 -10.35 -13.78
N LEU A 181 -3.45 -11.62 -13.41
CA LEU A 181 -3.52 -12.04 -12.03
C LEU A 181 -2.12 -11.97 -11.41
N VAL A 182 -2.01 -11.46 -10.19
CA VAL A 182 -0.77 -11.48 -9.41
C VAL A 182 -0.91 -12.57 -8.34
N PRO A 183 -0.14 -13.67 -8.42
CA PRO A 183 -0.15 -14.72 -7.40
C PRO A 183 0.30 -14.21 -6.03
N ASN A 184 -0.17 -14.86 -4.97
CA ASN A 184 0.34 -14.71 -3.61
C ASN A 184 1.46 -15.74 -3.37
N ASP A 185 2.58 -15.31 -2.78
CA ASP A 185 3.83 -16.10 -2.67
C ASP A 185 3.68 -17.44 -1.90
N SER A 186 2.61 -17.61 -1.11
CA SER A 186 2.37 -18.80 -0.28
C SER A 186 1.73 -19.97 -1.03
N ASP A 187 0.64 -19.72 -1.77
CA ASP A 187 -0.30 -20.76 -2.23
C ASP A 187 -0.71 -20.66 -3.70
N GLY A 188 -0.40 -19.54 -4.37
CA GLY A 188 -0.89 -19.21 -5.70
C GLY A 188 -0.21 -19.95 -6.84
N LYS A 189 -0.78 -21.06 -7.32
CA LYS A 189 -0.21 -21.81 -8.46
C LYS A 189 -0.76 -21.30 -9.78
N VAL A 190 0.12 -20.85 -10.68
CA VAL A 190 -0.24 -20.39 -12.03
C VAL A 190 -0.60 -21.57 -12.92
N ILE A 191 -1.79 -21.54 -13.52
CA ILE A 191 -2.42 -22.64 -14.26
C ILE A 191 -2.58 -22.33 -15.75
N ALA A 192 -2.65 -21.05 -16.12
CA ALA A 192 -2.52 -20.55 -17.50
C ALA A 192 -1.87 -19.17 -17.50
N VAL A 193 -1.26 -18.81 -18.62
CA VAL A 193 -0.55 -17.52 -18.81
C VAL A 193 -1.03 -16.82 -20.08
N TRP A 194 -0.90 -15.50 -20.10
CA TRP A 194 -1.14 -14.69 -21.28
C TRP A 194 0.01 -14.81 -22.27
N ASN A 195 -0.29 -14.85 -23.57
CA ASN A 195 0.68 -14.74 -24.67
C ASN A 195 1.19 -13.29 -24.84
N ALA A 196 1.57 -12.66 -23.74
CA ALA A 196 2.11 -11.31 -23.65
C ALA A 196 3.58 -11.36 -23.18
N GLN A 197 4.26 -10.21 -23.20
CA GLN A 197 5.63 -10.10 -22.69
C GLN A 197 5.72 -10.63 -21.25
N ASP A 198 6.76 -11.41 -20.96
CA ASP A 198 7.04 -12.04 -19.67
C ASP A 198 6.01 -13.13 -19.22
N ASN A 199 5.04 -13.49 -20.06
CA ASN A 199 4.03 -14.56 -19.83
C ASN A 199 3.27 -14.44 -18.47
N PRO A 200 2.61 -13.31 -18.17
CA PRO A 200 1.96 -13.07 -16.89
C PRO A 200 0.76 -14.00 -16.67
N ALA A 201 0.42 -14.25 -15.41
CA ALA A 201 -0.61 -15.23 -15.05
C ALA A 201 -2.02 -14.79 -15.49
N ALA A 202 -2.75 -15.74 -16.08
CA ALA A 202 -4.11 -15.59 -16.60
C ALA A 202 -5.13 -16.44 -15.84
N VAL A 203 -4.69 -17.58 -15.28
CA VAL A 203 -5.47 -18.38 -14.32
C VAL A 203 -4.55 -18.78 -13.17
N VAL A 204 -5.04 -18.62 -11.94
CA VAL A 204 -4.36 -19.06 -10.72
C VAL A 204 -5.30 -19.95 -9.91
N SER A 205 -4.75 -20.95 -9.20
CA SER A 205 -5.51 -21.81 -8.29
C SER A 205 -4.76 -22.08 -6.99
N THR A 206 -5.50 -22.21 -5.89
CA THR A 206 -5.04 -22.84 -4.64
C THR A 206 -5.55 -24.29 -4.57
N GLU A 207 -5.45 -24.96 -3.42
CA GLU A 207 -6.20 -26.20 -3.16
C GLU A 207 -7.71 -26.01 -3.42
N ARG A 208 -8.32 -25.00 -2.80
CA ARG A 208 -9.78 -24.80 -2.72
C ARG A 208 -10.33 -23.69 -3.61
N SER A 209 -9.52 -23.09 -4.48
CA SER A 209 -10.00 -22.02 -5.35
C SER A 209 -9.38 -21.99 -6.74
N THR A 210 -10.11 -21.39 -7.68
CA THR A 210 -9.67 -21.08 -9.05
C THR A 210 -10.13 -19.66 -9.43
N LEU A 211 -9.20 -18.77 -9.80
CA LEU A 211 -9.50 -17.42 -10.31
C LEU A 211 -9.19 -17.34 -11.80
N LEU A 212 -10.18 -16.94 -12.60
CA LEU A 212 -10.06 -16.72 -14.05
C LEU A 212 -9.84 -15.23 -14.35
N GLY A 213 -8.76 -14.90 -15.06
CA GLY A 213 -8.32 -13.53 -15.36
C GLY A 213 -9.12 -12.78 -16.41
N TRP A 214 -10.42 -13.06 -16.62
CA TRP A 214 -11.27 -12.33 -17.56
C TRP A 214 -12.72 -12.27 -17.07
N ARG A 215 -13.50 -11.31 -17.60
CA ARG A 215 -14.92 -11.22 -17.27
C ARG A 215 -15.66 -12.38 -17.92
N TRP A 216 -16.31 -13.23 -17.12
CA TRP A 216 -17.04 -14.40 -17.61
C TRP A 216 -18.47 -13.99 -18.00
N GLY A 217 -19.02 -14.59 -19.06
CA GLY A 217 -20.39 -14.31 -19.48
C GLY A 217 -20.58 -13.19 -20.49
N THR A 218 -19.52 -12.73 -21.17
CA THR A 218 -19.63 -11.72 -22.23
C THR A 218 -18.70 -12.01 -23.39
N ASP A 219 -19.26 -11.98 -24.61
CA ASP A 219 -18.54 -12.30 -25.85
C ASP A 219 -17.51 -11.21 -26.22
N ALA A 220 -17.56 -10.05 -25.54
CA ALA A 220 -16.54 -9.00 -25.61
C ALA A 220 -15.26 -9.32 -24.78
N ALA A 221 -15.31 -10.34 -23.91
CA ALA A 221 -14.16 -10.81 -23.13
C ALA A 221 -13.69 -12.19 -23.60
N SER A 222 -14.60 -13.15 -23.79
CA SER A 222 -14.29 -14.55 -24.09
C SER A 222 -15.41 -15.20 -24.88
N THR A 223 -15.09 -16.13 -25.79
CA THR A 223 -16.13 -16.91 -26.49
C THR A 223 -16.87 -17.83 -25.50
N ALA A 224 -18.10 -18.20 -25.83
CA ALA A 224 -18.90 -19.07 -24.97
C ALA A 224 -18.21 -20.43 -24.73
N GLU A 225 -17.57 -21.00 -25.75
CA GLU A 225 -16.91 -22.30 -25.72
C GLU A 225 -15.74 -22.30 -24.73
N LEU A 226 -14.96 -21.22 -24.70
CA LEU A 226 -13.82 -21.06 -23.78
C LEU A 226 -14.28 -20.87 -22.33
N ASP A 227 -15.31 -20.05 -22.13
CA ASP A 227 -15.94 -19.86 -20.82
C ASP A 227 -16.54 -21.17 -20.28
N ILE A 228 -17.17 -21.95 -21.15
CA ILE A 228 -17.73 -23.27 -20.86
C ILE A 228 -16.63 -24.27 -20.51
N ALA A 229 -15.54 -24.33 -21.28
CA ALA A 229 -14.41 -25.23 -21.03
C ALA A 229 -13.70 -24.92 -19.70
N TRP A 230 -13.40 -23.64 -19.42
CA TRP A 230 -12.74 -23.25 -18.17
C TRP A 230 -13.60 -23.48 -16.93
N LEU A 231 -14.92 -23.24 -17.02
CA LEU A 231 -15.81 -23.55 -15.92
C LEU A 231 -15.94 -25.08 -15.75
N LYS A 232 -16.14 -25.87 -16.82
CA LYS A 232 -16.18 -27.34 -16.74
C LYS A 232 -14.89 -27.96 -16.17
N ALA A 233 -13.71 -27.46 -16.55
CA ALA A 233 -12.44 -27.90 -15.98
C ALA A 233 -12.34 -27.55 -14.48
N SER A 234 -12.76 -26.34 -14.09
CA SER A 234 -12.78 -25.89 -12.69
C SER A 234 -13.79 -26.67 -11.83
N LEU A 235 -14.95 -27.03 -12.39
CA LEU A 235 -15.93 -27.89 -11.73
C LEU A 235 -15.35 -29.30 -11.48
N ASN A 236 -14.75 -29.93 -12.50
CA ASN A 236 -14.13 -31.25 -12.39
C ASN A 236 -12.94 -31.30 -11.40
N ARG A 237 -12.31 -30.16 -11.09
CA ARG A 237 -11.29 -30.05 -10.04
C ARG A 237 -11.91 -30.10 -8.63
N HIS A 238 -13.03 -29.39 -8.44
CA HIS A 238 -13.63 -29.13 -7.12
C HIS A 238 -14.77 -30.09 -6.77
N LEU A 239 -15.15 -30.98 -7.68
CA LEU A 239 -16.21 -31.98 -7.53
C LEU A 239 -15.68 -33.36 -7.94
N SER A 240 -15.73 -34.35 -7.03
CA SER A 240 -15.23 -35.71 -7.26
C SER A 240 -16.07 -36.58 -8.21
N THR A 241 -17.04 -35.99 -8.91
CA THR A 241 -18.03 -36.70 -9.75
C THR A 241 -18.12 -36.02 -11.12
N PRO A 242 -17.91 -36.74 -12.25
CA PRO A 242 -17.98 -36.14 -13.58
C PRO A 242 -19.35 -35.53 -13.89
N ALA A 243 -19.38 -34.29 -14.38
CA ALA A 243 -20.59 -33.54 -14.70
C ALA A 243 -21.25 -33.96 -16.03
N ASN A 244 -21.74 -35.21 -16.10
CA ASN A 244 -22.51 -35.74 -17.22
C ASN A 244 -23.99 -35.96 -16.82
N SER A 245 -24.77 -34.89 -16.77
CA SER A 245 -26.23 -34.94 -16.58
C SER A 245 -26.95 -34.39 -17.81
N ASN A 246 -27.46 -35.29 -18.67
CA ASN A 246 -28.36 -34.93 -19.77
C ASN A 246 -29.76 -34.60 -19.20
N GLN A 247 -29.90 -33.46 -18.55
CA GLN A 247 -31.18 -32.93 -18.09
C GLN A 247 -31.60 -31.72 -18.94
N THR A 248 -32.90 -31.63 -19.21
CA THR A 248 -33.51 -30.60 -20.06
C THR A 248 -33.26 -29.20 -19.46
N PRO A 249 -32.82 -28.20 -20.25
CA PRO A 249 -32.49 -26.88 -19.71
C PRO A 249 -33.74 -26.17 -19.18
N THR A 250 -33.79 -25.95 -17.86
CA THR A 250 -34.78 -25.07 -17.25
C THR A 250 -34.55 -23.62 -17.70
N THR A 251 -35.62 -22.97 -18.14
CA THR A 251 -35.58 -21.61 -18.71
C THR A 251 -35.24 -20.55 -17.66
N THR A 252 -35.55 -20.79 -16.40
CA THR A 252 -35.06 -20.03 -15.24
C THR A 252 -34.49 -20.97 -14.19
N ALA A 253 -33.30 -20.65 -13.67
CA ALA A 253 -32.73 -21.36 -12.53
C ALA A 253 -33.36 -20.86 -11.22
N PRO A 254 -33.64 -21.73 -10.24
CA PRO A 254 -34.22 -21.30 -8.97
C PRO A 254 -33.21 -20.49 -8.14
N ASN A 255 -33.72 -19.61 -7.30
CA ASN A 255 -32.92 -19.04 -6.20
C ASN A 255 -32.47 -20.17 -5.27
N CYS A 256 -31.23 -20.10 -4.78
CA CYS A 256 -30.68 -21.11 -3.87
C CYS A 256 -31.51 -21.17 -2.57
N PRO A 257 -31.98 -22.35 -2.15
CA PRO A 257 -32.78 -22.46 -0.93
C PRO A 257 -31.98 -22.02 0.29
N THR A 258 -32.66 -21.32 1.21
CA THR A 258 -32.14 -20.85 2.49
C THR A 258 -32.84 -21.62 3.61
N SER A 259 -32.11 -22.46 4.34
CA SER A 259 -32.62 -23.23 5.47
C SER A 259 -31.48 -23.52 6.46
N PRO A 260 -31.78 -23.53 7.75
CA PRO A 260 -31.93 -24.83 8.42
C PRO A 260 -33.35 -25.03 8.94
N ASN A 261 -34.09 -25.97 8.36
CA ASN A 261 -35.41 -26.37 8.86
C ASN A 261 -35.24 -27.35 10.02
N ALA A 262 -35.50 -26.89 11.25
CA ALA A 262 -35.74 -27.79 12.37
C ALA A 262 -37.09 -28.49 12.19
N GLN A 263 -37.14 -29.81 12.41
CA GLN A 263 -38.39 -30.56 12.55
C GLN A 263 -38.53 -31.04 14.00
N SER A 264 -39.69 -30.79 14.61
CA SER A 264 -39.95 -31.06 16.02
C SER A 264 -40.13 -32.56 16.31
N PRO A 265 -39.63 -33.07 17.45
CA PRO A 265 -39.85 -34.46 17.87
C PRO A 265 -41.21 -34.67 18.56
N ILE A 266 -41.70 -35.90 18.53
CA ILE A 266 -42.84 -36.43 19.30
C ILE A 266 -42.44 -37.85 19.83
N PRO A 267 -43.03 -38.39 20.92
CA PRO A 267 -42.38 -38.18 22.23
C PRO A 267 -42.19 -39.43 23.12
N ASN A 268 -41.19 -39.35 24.01
CA ASN A 268 -41.12 -40.04 25.32
C ASN A 268 -40.99 -41.59 25.34
N PRO A 269 -40.73 -42.25 26.51
CA PRO A 269 -40.39 -41.71 27.85
C PRO A 269 -39.15 -42.36 28.55
N GLN A 270 -38.76 -41.79 29.71
CA GLN A 270 -37.96 -42.38 30.83
C GLN A 270 -36.51 -42.85 30.54
N ARG A 271 -35.48 -42.41 31.28
CA ARG A 271 -35.35 -42.43 32.75
C ARG A 271 -34.46 -41.29 33.31
N HIS A 272 -34.58 -41.03 34.61
CA HIS A 272 -33.65 -40.20 35.39
C HIS A 272 -32.28 -40.87 35.56
N LEU A 273 -31.22 -40.08 35.73
CA LEU A 273 -30.43 -40.04 36.98
C LEU A 273 -29.52 -38.79 37.05
N LEU A 274 -28.94 -38.55 38.22
CA LEU A 274 -28.29 -37.28 38.62
C LEU A 274 -26.76 -37.28 38.41
N GLN A 275 -26.17 -36.10 38.58
CA GLN A 275 -24.73 -35.86 38.51
C GLN A 275 -23.95 -36.56 39.63
N VAL A 276 -22.78 -37.13 39.29
CA VAL A 276 -21.57 -37.06 40.13
C VAL A 276 -20.38 -36.83 39.19
N GLY A 277 -19.44 -35.96 39.56
CA GLY A 277 -18.24 -35.69 38.78
C GLY A 277 -16.97 -36.24 39.44
N ILE A 278 -16.03 -36.74 38.63
CA ILE A 278 -14.66 -37.06 39.05
C ILE A 278 -13.70 -36.54 37.96
N ALA A 279 -12.59 -35.91 38.37
CA ALA A 279 -11.57 -35.42 37.46
C ALA A 279 -10.52 -36.51 37.16
N ALA A 280 -10.09 -36.60 35.90
CA ALA A 280 -8.94 -37.39 35.49
C ALA A 280 -8.24 -36.73 34.29
N GLN A 281 -6.90 -36.79 34.26
CA GLN A 281 -6.07 -36.14 33.25
C GLN A 281 -6.19 -36.83 31.88
N ARG A 282 -6.02 -36.07 30.79
CA ARG A 282 -5.57 -36.62 29.50
C ARG A 282 -4.45 -35.76 28.91
N SER A 283 -3.49 -36.45 28.31
CA SER A 283 -2.25 -35.91 27.75
C SER A 283 -2.46 -35.26 26.38
N GLY A 284 -1.52 -34.40 25.99
CA GLY A 284 -1.70 -33.47 24.88
C GLY A 284 -1.61 -34.08 23.49
N SER A 285 -2.35 -33.47 22.57
CA SER A 285 -1.89 -33.20 21.21
C SER A 285 -1.89 -31.69 21.02
N SER A 286 -0.73 -31.11 20.71
CA SER A 286 -0.61 -29.65 20.55
C SER A 286 -1.38 -29.18 19.31
N PRO A 287 -2.12 -28.07 19.38
CA PRO A 287 -2.65 -27.42 18.19
C PRO A 287 -1.51 -27.05 17.24
N ILE A 288 -1.72 -27.26 15.93
CA ILE A 288 -0.83 -26.71 14.90
C ILE A 288 -0.83 -25.18 15.08
N PRO A 289 0.35 -24.53 15.23
CA PRO A 289 0.39 -23.10 15.49
C PRO A 289 -0.15 -22.32 14.29
N THR A 290 -1.29 -21.65 14.50
CA THR A 290 -1.80 -20.64 13.57
C THR A 290 -0.69 -19.62 13.30
N PRO A 291 -0.39 -19.26 12.03
CA PRO A 291 0.56 -18.21 11.74
C PRO A 291 0.17 -16.93 12.50
N PRO A 292 1.08 -16.32 13.29
CA PRO A 292 0.76 -15.12 14.04
C PRO A 292 0.42 -13.99 13.07
N LYS A 293 -0.62 -13.22 13.36
CA LYS A 293 -0.85 -11.94 12.67
C LYS A 293 0.37 -11.06 12.90
N GLN A 294 1.08 -10.73 11.83
CA GLN A 294 2.18 -9.77 11.87
C GLN A 294 1.62 -8.35 11.82
N ASP A 295 0.95 -7.96 12.90
CA ASP A 295 0.48 -6.58 13.11
C ASP A 295 1.69 -5.68 13.45
N GLU A 296 2.58 -5.42 12.46
CA GLU A 296 3.69 -4.49 12.67
C GLU A 296 3.16 -3.10 13.04
N ALA A 297 3.87 -2.39 13.92
CA ALA A 297 3.34 -1.19 14.55
C ALA A 297 2.95 -0.06 13.57
N ILE A 298 3.50 -0.05 12.35
CA ILE A 298 3.10 0.89 11.30
C ILE A 298 1.71 0.57 10.70
N ASP A 299 1.35 -0.71 10.63
CA ASP A 299 0.00 -1.17 10.26
C ASP A 299 -0.99 -0.97 11.42
N GLN A 300 -0.53 -1.03 12.67
CA GLN A 300 -1.34 -0.64 13.82
C GLN A 300 -1.70 0.86 13.77
N LEU A 301 -0.76 1.74 13.40
CA LEU A 301 -1.01 3.18 13.24
C LEU A 301 -1.93 3.52 12.06
N GLU A 302 -1.92 2.74 10.99
CA GLU A 302 -2.91 2.85 9.92
C GLU A 302 -4.32 2.41 10.39
N GLN A 303 -4.39 1.44 11.31
CA GLN A 303 -5.63 0.89 11.85
C GLN A 303 -6.27 1.71 12.99
N THR A 304 -5.54 2.57 13.70
CA THR A 304 -6.10 3.40 14.78
C THR A 304 -6.92 4.57 14.25
N VAL A 305 -6.57 5.12 13.07
CA VAL A 305 -7.29 6.24 12.45
C VAL A 305 -8.33 5.73 11.44
N ARG A 306 -9.39 5.06 11.91
CA ARG A 306 -10.45 4.58 11.00
C ARG A 306 -11.45 5.67 10.64
N TRP A 307 -11.61 5.93 9.36
CA TRP A 307 -12.73 6.68 8.80
C TRP A 307 -13.30 5.92 7.60
N ASP A 308 -14.17 4.94 7.91
CA ASP A 308 -14.79 4.06 6.92
C ASP A 308 -16.25 4.48 6.68
N VAL A 309 -16.52 5.23 5.61
CA VAL A 309 -17.88 5.65 5.24
C VAL A 309 -18.62 4.49 4.56
N LEU A 310 -19.31 3.67 5.37
CA LEU A 310 -20.10 2.53 4.89
C LEU A 310 -21.33 3.00 4.05
N PRO A 311 -21.42 2.72 2.74
CA PRO A 311 -22.34 3.39 1.83
C PRO A 311 -23.81 3.32 2.27
N ASN A 312 -24.27 2.10 2.60
CA ASN A 312 -25.68 1.82 2.90
C ASN A 312 -25.96 1.78 4.41
N SER A 313 -25.06 2.33 5.25
CA SER A 313 -25.25 2.32 6.70
C SER A 313 -26.25 3.39 7.15
N ASN A 314 -27.23 2.95 7.95
CA ASN A 314 -28.15 3.81 8.70
C ASN A 314 -27.70 4.08 10.16
N THR A 315 -26.47 3.72 10.54
CA THR A 315 -25.88 4.20 11.80
C THR A 315 -25.96 5.73 11.83
N PRO A 316 -26.40 6.37 12.93
CA PRO A 316 -26.42 7.82 13.02
C PRO A 316 -25.10 8.47 12.64
N ILE A 317 -25.16 9.67 12.06
CA ILE A 317 -24.00 10.51 11.80
C ILE A 317 -24.08 11.67 12.79
N ASN A 318 -23.08 11.82 13.66
CA ASN A 318 -23.04 12.89 14.66
C ASN A 318 -22.47 14.20 14.06
N GLN A 319 -22.67 15.34 14.74
CA GLN A 319 -22.31 16.66 14.20
C GLN A 319 -20.82 16.79 13.80
N SER A 320 -19.89 16.15 14.50
CA SER A 320 -18.47 16.20 14.12
C SER A 320 -18.18 15.41 12.85
N GLU A 321 -18.83 14.25 12.66
CA GLU A 321 -18.77 13.50 11.40
C GLU A 321 -19.38 14.30 10.24
N VAL A 322 -20.49 15.04 10.45
CA VAL A 322 -21.06 15.91 9.40
C VAL A 322 -20.06 16.97 8.98
N ALA A 323 -19.54 17.75 9.94
CA ALA A 323 -18.60 18.84 9.67
C ALA A 323 -17.34 18.31 8.96
N ALA A 324 -16.82 17.16 9.40
CA ALA A 324 -15.67 16.52 8.79
C ALA A 324 -15.98 16.00 7.36
N MET A 325 -17.16 15.41 7.12
CA MET A 325 -17.60 15.02 5.77
C MET A 325 -17.72 16.23 4.82
N GLN A 326 -18.29 17.34 5.28
CA GLN A 326 -18.37 18.58 4.50
C GLN A 326 -16.98 19.12 4.18
N GLN A 327 -16.13 19.31 5.21
CA GLN A 327 -14.77 19.79 5.07
C GLN A 327 -13.93 18.94 4.11
N GLN A 328 -14.16 17.63 4.03
CA GLN A 328 -13.45 16.77 3.08
C GLN A 328 -13.93 16.88 1.63
N LEU A 329 -15.20 17.22 1.38
CA LEU A 329 -15.63 17.62 0.02
C LEU A 329 -15.03 18.97 -0.35
N ASP A 330 -15.13 19.97 0.52
CA ASP A 330 -14.60 21.33 0.26
C ASP A 330 -13.07 21.33 0.07
N ASN A 331 -12.33 20.56 0.88
CA ASN A 331 -10.88 20.36 0.70
C ASN A 331 -10.55 19.61 -0.60
N LEU A 332 -11.36 18.63 -1.03
CA LEU A 332 -11.10 17.89 -2.28
C LEU A 332 -11.40 18.76 -3.51
N ILE A 333 -12.49 19.53 -3.47
CA ILE A 333 -12.81 20.57 -4.46
C ILE A 333 -11.63 21.55 -4.57
N GLY A 334 -11.14 22.07 -3.45
CA GLY A 334 -9.98 22.96 -3.40
C GLY A 334 -8.68 22.34 -3.95
N ARG A 335 -8.42 21.05 -3.69
CA ARG A 335 -7.27 20.33 -4.28
C ARG A 335 -7.39 20.17 -5.80
N ILE A 336 -8.59 19.95 -6.32
CA ILE A 336 -8.83 19.85 -7.77
C ILE A 336 -8.67 21.23 -8.43
N GLU A 337 -9.21 22.28 -7.81
CA GLU A 337 -9.03 23.67 -8.27
C GLU A 337 -7.54 24.06 -8.26
N SER A 338 -6.80 23.73 -7.18
CA SER A 338 -5.34 23.92 -7.08
C SER A 338 -4.57 23.13 -8.15
N ALA A 339 -4.93 21.86 -8.38
CA ALA A 339 -4.30 21.01 -9.38
C ALA A 339 -4.46 21.55 -10.81
N HIS A 340 -5.67 21.99 -11.18
CA HIS A 340 -5.93 22.62 -12.49
C HIS A 340 -5.21 23.95 -12.66
N LEU A 341 -5.10 24.73 -11.58
CA LEU A 341 -4.40 26.01 -11.61
C LEU A 341 -2.88 25.82 -11.76
N ALA A 342 -2.28 24.89 -11.01
CA ALA A 342 -0.88 24.52 -11.14
C ALA A 342 -0.55 23.92 -12.51
N ALA A 343 -1.43 23.09 -13.07
CA ALA A 343 -1.29 22.56 -14.42
C ALA A 343 -1.34 23.70 -15.48
N SER A 344 -2.23 24.67 -15.29
CA SER A 344 -2.36 25.83 -16.18
C SER A 344 -1.13 26.76 -16.11
N ALA A 345 -0.56 26.96 -14.92
CA ALA A 345 0.65 27.77 -14.72
C ALA A 345 1.94 27.12 -15.27
N ASN A 346 1.93 25.79 -15.43
CA ASN A 346 3.03 25.00 -16.00
C ASN A 346 2.87 24.70 -17.50
N ALA A 347 1.74 25.07 -18.13
CA ALA A 347 1.55 24.91 -19.56
C ALA A 347 2.58 25.75 -20.35
N PRO A 348 3.13 25.24 -21.47
CA PRO A 348 3.99 26.03 -22.34
C PRO A 348 3.18 27.17 -22.97
N SER A 349 3.76 28.38 -23.01
CA SER A 349 3.10 29.55 -23.57
C SER A 349 3.06 29.50 -25.09
N THR A 350 1.96 28.96 -25.64
CA THR A 350 1.53 29.31 -27.00
C THR A 350 1.23 30.81 -27.08
N ASN A 351 1.45 31.41 -28.25
CA ASN A 351 1.44 32.88 -28.39
C ASN A 351 0.09 33.50 -27.99
N GLN A 352 0.15 34.57 -27.19
CA GLN A 352 -1.01 35.34 -26.73
C GLN A 352 -1.61 36.19 -27.87
N SER A 353 -2.30 35.56 -28.83
CA SER A 353 -2.89 36.29 -29.97
C SER A 353 -4.19 35.69 -30.54
N HIS A 354 -4.98 34.96 -29.75
CA HIS A 354 -6.39 34.69 -30.11
C HIS A 354 -7.37 34.92 -28.95
N SER A 355 -8.57 35.34 -29.34
CA SER A 355 -9.67 35.76 -28.46
C SER A 355 -10.18 34.64 -27.56
N LEU A 356 -10.55 34.98 -26.32
CA LEU A 356 -11.38 34.14 -25.45
C LEU A 356 -12.79 33.99 -26.04
N LYS A 357 -12.94 33.06 -26.99
CA LYS A 357 -14.20 32.39 -27.33
C LYS A 357 -14.03 30.91 -27.02
N GLY A 358 -15.10 30.26 -26.55
CA GLY A 358 -15.01 28.95 -25.91
C GLY A 358 -14.44 27.86 -26.83
N GLU A 359 -13.46 27.11 -26.32
CA GLU A 359 -12.94 25.90 -26.97
C GLU A 359 -13.91 24.72 -26.75
N ASP A 360 -15.05 24.78 -27.45
CA ASP A 360 -15.93 23.63 -27.64
C ASP A 360 -15.58 22.93 -28.96
N THR A 361 -15.22 21.63 -28.90
CA THR A 361 -14.92 20.73 -30.04
C THR A 361 -13.70 21.13 -30.91
N GLN A 362 -12.74 20.27 -31.26
CA GLN A 362 -12.88 18.90 -31.74
C GLN A 362 -11.62 18.05 -31.47
N LEU A 363 -11.80 16.85 -30.90
CA LEU A 363 -10.93 15.70 -31.12
C LEU A 363 -11.84 14.45 -31.15
N VAL A 364 -12.03 13.88 -32.34
CA VAL A 364 -13.14 12.97 -32.61
C VAL A 364 -12.72 11.50 -32.56
N ALA A 365 -13.46 10.74 -31.74
CA ALA A 365 -13.62 9.29 -31.77
C ALA A 365 -12.41 8.36 -31.52
N THR A 366 -12.34 7.88 -30.28
CA THR A 366 -12.78 6.49 -30.04
C THR A 366 -13.98 6.51 -29.10
N ARG A 367 -15.08 5.82 -29.45
CA ARG A 367 -16.34 5.84 -28.68
C ARG A 367 -16.35 4.76 -27.60
N PHE A 368 -16.73 5.09 -26.36
CA PHE A 368 -17.68 4.34 -25.53
C PHE A 368 -18.02 5.10 -24.24
N GLY A 369 -19.31 5.20 -23.89
CA GLY A 369 -19.78 5.47 -22.52
C GLY A 369 -20.01 6.93 -22.09
N ALA A 370 -21.27 7.39 -22.19
CA ALA A 370 -21.90 8.53 -21.50
C ALA A 370 -21.32 9.96 -21.72
N PRO A 371 -22.16 11.02 -21.61
CA PRO A 371 -21.65 12.40 -21.57
C PRO A 371 -20.94 12.66 -20.24
N THR A 372 -19.64 12.93 -20.29
CA THR A 372 -18.88 13.44 -19.14
C THR A 372 -19.39 14.83 -18.78
N ALA A 373 -20.05 14.96 -17.63
CA ALA A 373 -20.46 16.27 -17.10
C ALA A 373 -19.23 17.17 -16.95
N ASN A 374 -19.37 18.46 -17.32
CA ASN A 374 -18.23 19.37 -17.34
C ASN A 374 -17.67 19.57 -15.92
N LYS A 375 -16.35 19.81 -15.79
CA LYS A 375 -15.64 19.99 -14.52
C LYS A 375 -16.35 20.97 -13.59
N GLU A 376 -16.73 22.14 -14.11
CA GLU A 376 -17.47 23.19 -13.41
C GLU A 376 -18.81 22.67 -12.84
N GLN A 377 -19.53 21.82 -13.59
CA GLN A 377 -20.79 21.20 -13.14
C GLN A 377 -20.53 20.19 -12.02
N VAL A 378 -19.47 19.39 -12.11
CA VAL A 378 -19.09 18.41 -11.08
C VAL A 378 -18.66 19.10 -9.78
N LEU A 379 -17.86 20.17 -9.87
CA LEU A 379 -17.48 20.99 -8.71
C LEU A 379 -18.70 21.67 -8.08
N ALA A 380 -19.58 22.27 -8.88
CA ALA A 380 -20.83 22.89 -8.40
C ALA A 380 -21.75 21.86 -7.71
N GLN A 381 -21.95 20.69 -8.32
CA GLN A 381 -22.77 19.62 -7.75
C GLN A 381 -22.17 19.09 -6.43
N ALA A 382 -20.84 18.99 -6.32
CA ALA A 382 -20.19 18.59 -5.07
C ALA A 382 -20.35 19.65 -3.97
N ARG A 383 -20.25 20.95 -4.29
CA ARG A 383 -20.56 22.06 -3.36
C ARG A 383 -22.04 22.03 -2.92
N VAL A 384 -22.96 21.63 -3.80
CA VAL A 384 -24.39 21.42 -3.47
C VAL A 384 -24.59 20.20 -2.55
N VAL A 385 -23.87 19.10 -2.76
CA VAL A 385 -23.89 17.94 -1.84
C VAL A 385 -23.35 18.33 -0.47
N ALA A 386 -22.19 19.00 -0.39
CA ALA A 386 -21.59 19.47 0.86
C ALA A 386 -22.56 20.36 1.67
N LYS A 387 -23.28 21.29 1.01
CA LYS A 387 -24.30 22.12 1.66
C LYS A 387 -25.57 21.35 2.09
N ASN A 388 -25.91 20.24 1.42
CA ASN A 388 -27.10 19.44 1.75
C ASN A 388 -26.90 18.40 2.87
N LEU A 389 -25.66 17.99 3.18
CA LEU A 389 -25.39 16.95 4.17
C LEU A 389 -26.04 17.21 5.55
N PRO A 390 -25.94 18.40 6.17
CA PRO A 390 -26.61 18.66 7.46
C PRO A 390 -28.12 18.48 7.39
N ARG A 391 -28.77 18.85 6.28
CA ARG A 391 -30.23 18.71 6.08
C ARG A 391 -30.65 17.25 5.95
N LEU A 392 -29.89 16.44 5.21
CA LEU A 392 -30.14 14.99 5.13
C LEU A 392 -30.02 14.32 6.50
N ILE A 393 -29.05 14.76 7.30
CA ILE A 393 -28.70 14.13 8.58
C ILE A 393 -29.64 14.58 9.70
N ALA A 394 -30.08 15.85 9.71
CA ALA A 394 -31.20 16.31 10.53
C ALA A 394 -32.50 15.52 10.23
N ASN A 395 -32.75 15.22 8.95
CA ASN A 395 -33.86 14.37 8.49
C ASN A 395 -33.61 12.85 8.71
N LYS A 396 -32.52 12.47 9.41
CA LYS A 396 -32.13 11.07 9.71
C LYS A 396 -31.87 10.17 8.49
N ASN A 397 -31.69 10.75 7.30
CA ASN A 397 -31.42 10.06 6.04
C ASN A 397 -29.93 9.67 5.91
N TYR A 398 -29.39 8.96 6.91
CA TYR A 398 -27.95 8.74 7.05
C TYR A 398 -27.34 7.94 5.89
N ALA A 399 -27.98 6.87 5.40
CA ALA A 399 -27.49 6.12 4.23
C ALA A 399 -27.44 7.00 2.97
N LEU A 400 -28.47 7.81 2.71
CA LEU A 400 -28.49 8.72 1.55
C LEU A 400 -27.39 9.79 1.64
N ALA A 401 -27.10 10.30 2.85
CA ALA A 401 -25.99 11.22 3.08
C ALA A 401 -24.62 10.56 2.77
N ARG A 402 -24.41 9.31 3.21
CA ARG A 402 -23.19 8.54 2.89
C ARG A 402 -23.07 8.24 1.39
N GLN A 403 -24.15 7.81 0.75
CA GLN A 403 -24.21 7.57 -0.71
C GLN A 403 -23.88 8.84 -1.51
N GLN A 404 -24.52 9.98 -1.22
CA GLN A 404 -24.27 11.23 -1.95
C GLN A 404 -22.83 11.74 -1.74
N TRP A 405 -22.28 11.63 -0.52
CA TRP A 405 -20.89 12.00 -0.24
C TRP A 405 -19.89 11.13 -1.02
N LEU A 406 -20.10 9.81 -1.02
CA LEU A 406 -19.25 8.87 -1.78
C LEU A 406 -19.34 9.10 -3.29
N ALA A 407 -20.54 9.34 -3.82
CA ALA A 407 -20.73 9.64 -5.24
C ALA A 407 -20.07 10.97 -5.64
N ALA A 408 -20.21 12.02 -4.81
CA ALA A 408 -19.54 13.29 -5.01
C ALA A 408 -18.01 13.13 -5.00
N ARG A 409 -17.44 12.49 -3.96
CA ARG A 409 -15.99 12.20 -3.87
C ARG A 409 -15.46 11.42 -5.08
N THR A 410 -16.21 10.42 -5.53
CA THR A 410 -15.81 9.55 -6.65
C THR A 410 -15.86 10.29 -8.00
N ASN A 411 -16.83 11.19 -8.19
CA ASN A 411 -16.90 12.01 -9.39
C ASN A 411 -15.91 13.18 -9.37
N LEU A 412 -15.59 13.73 -8.20
CA LEU A 412 -14.52 14.69 -7.98
C LEU A 412 -13.15 14.12 -8.34
N TRP A 413 -12.80 12.90 -7.88
CA TRP A 413 -11.51 12.28 -8.25
C TRP A 413 -11.30 12.15 -9.76
N LYS A 414 -12.37 11.95 -10.55
CA LYS A 414 -12.30 11.92 -12.03
C LYS A 414 -11.96 13.29 -12.67
N GLN A 415 -12.00 14.38 -11.89
CA GLN A 415 -11.72 15.74 -12.37
C GLN A 415 -10.26 16.16 -12.20
N PHE A 416 -9.39 15.35 -11.59
CA PHE A 416 -7.97 15.69 -11.51
C PHE A 416 -7.32 15.72 -12.91
N PRO A 417 -6.43 16.68 -13.22
CA PRO A 417 -5.78 16.80 -14.53
C PRO A 417 -4.62 15.80 -14.67
N THR A 418 -4.95 14.51 -14.75
CA THR A 418 -4.00 13.38 -14.79
C THR A 418 -3.35 13.15 -16.16
N ASP A 419 -3.63 14.02 -17.11
CA ASP A 419 -3.24 13.99 -18.53
C ASP A 419 -2.06 14.92 -18.87
N ARG A 420 -1.68 15.81 -17.94
CA ARG A 420 -0.74 16.92 -18.16
C ARG A 420 0.16 17.16 -16.95
N ARG A 421 1.29 17.85 -17.13
CA ARG A 421 2.29 18.09 -16.07
C ARG A 421 1.82 19.12 -15.03
N LEU A 422 1.96 18.76 -13.75
CA LEU A 422 1.76 19.64 -12.57
C LEU A 422 3.06 19.95 -11.82
N ALA A 423 4.07 19.09 -11.95
CA ALA A 423 5.28 19.16 -11.14
C ALA A 423 6.01 20.50 -11.28
N THR A 424 6.55 20.97 -10.16
CA THR A 424 7.57 22.03 -10.09
C THR A 424 8.79 21.45 -9.39
N ALA A 425 9.84 22.25 -9.19
CA ALA A 425 11.07 21.87 -8.48
C ALA A 425 10.78 21.23 -7.11
N GLU A 426 10.75 19.89 -7.04
CA GLU A 426 10.38 19.11 -5.86
C GLU A 426 11.22 17.82 -5.75
N ILE A 427 11.39 17.34 -4.52
CA ILE A 427 12.02 16.04 -4.23
C ILE A 427 10.97 14.96 -4.55
N ARG A 428 11.30 14.07 -5.47
CA ARG A 428 10.43 13.01 -5.98
C ARG A 428 11.10 11.68 -5.69
N ALA A 429 10.96 11.24 -4.45
CA ALA A 429 11.70 10.11 -3.92
C ALA A 429 10.91 8.79 -3.98
N VAL A 430 11.62 7.67 -3.99
CA VAL A 430 11.05 6.32 -3.87
C VAL A 430 11.97 5.44 -3.03
N TRP A 431 11.39 4.59 -2.17
CA TRP A 431 12.14 3.48 -1.58
C TRP A 431 12.20 2.31 -2.56
N LEU A 432 13.40 1.94 -2.97
CA LEU A 432 13.66 0.77 -3.81
C LEU A 432 14.12 -0.37 -2.89
N ASP A 433 13.18 -1.25 -2.61
CA ASP A 433 13.27 -2.33 -1.63
C ASP A 433 14.14 -3.52 -2.10
N ARG A 434 14.69 -4.26 -1.14
CA ARG A 434 15.46 -5.49 -1.36
C ARG A 434 14.68 -6.53 -2.19
N GLY A 435 13.35 -6.60 -2.06
CA GLY A 435 12.54 -7.48 -2.91
C GLY A 435 12.69 -7.13 -4.39
N THR A 436 12.64 -5.84 -4.72
CA THR A 436 12.86 -5.29 -6.06
C THR A 436 14.29 -5.48 -6.54
N ILE A 437 15.30 -5.30 -5.67
CA ILE A 437 16.71 -5.58 -5.99
C ILE A 437 16.92 -7.08 -6.31
N VAL A 438 16.39 -7.98 -5.48
CA VAL A 438 16.49 -9.44 -5.69
C VAL A 438 15.75 -9.88 -6.96
N ARG A 439 14.54 -9.36 -7.21
CA ARG A 439 13.78 -9.62 -8.46
C ARG A 439 14.47 -9.07 -9.70
N ALA A 440 15.27 -8.01 -9.58
CA ALA A 440 16.07 -7.47 -10.68
C ALA A 440 17.24 -8.41 -11.06
N GLY A 441 17.88 -9.02 -10.05
CA GLY A 441 18.88 -10.09 -10.16
C GLY A 441 20.16 -9.77 -10.96
N SER A 442 20.29 -8.55 -11.49
CA SER A 442 21.37 -8.12 -12.38
C SER A 442 21.31 -6.62 -12.64
N GLU A 443 22.41 -6.00 -13.08
CA GLU A 443 22.41 -4.61 -13.56
C GLU A 443 21.40 -4.38 -14.69
N LYS A 444 21.25 -5.34 -15.62
CA LYS A 444 20.31 -5.24 -16.76
C LYS A 444 18.85 -5.29 -16.32
N GLY A 445 18.52 -6.07 -15.29
CA GLY A 445 17.19 -6.04 -14.68
C GLY A 445 16.95 -4.75 -13.92
N LEU A 446 17.96 -4.27 -13.20
CA LEU A 446 17.90 -3.04 -12.41
C LEU A 446 17.74 -1.79 -13.30
N ALA A 447 18.40 -1.77 -14.47
CA ALA A 447 18.28 -0.70 -15.46
C ALA A 447 16.82 -0.46 -15.87
N LYS A 448 16.06 -1.52 -16.20
CA LYS A 448 14.63 -1.43 -16.55
C LYS A 448 13.78 -0.79 -15.46
N ILE A 449 14.12 -1.02 -14.19
CA ILE A 449 13.42 -0.42 -13.04
C ILE A 449 13.77 1.06 -12.97
N PHE A 450 15.06 1.41 -13.08
CA PHE A 450 15.52 2.79 -13.08
C PHE A 450 14.97 3.60 -14.28
N ASP A 451 14.79 2.97 -15.45
CA ASP A 451 14.13 3.57 -16.61
C ASP A 451 12.67 3.95 -16.30
N ARG A 452 11.90 3.03 -15.69
CA ARG A 452 10.52 3.29 -15.26
C ARG A 452 10.43 4.38 -14.19
N LEU A 453 11.36 4.41 -13.24
CA LEU A 453 11.39 5.44 -12.20
C LEU A 453 11.69 6.82 -12.81
N ALA A 454 12.67 6.92 -13.72
CA ALA A 454 12.98 8.17 -14.43
C ALA A 454 11.84 8.63 -15.36
N GLN A 455 11.13 7.70 -16.02
CA GLN A 455 9.92 8.02 -16.82
C GLN A 455 8.80 8.59 -15.94
N ALA A 456 8.57 8.00 -14.76
CA ALA A 456 7.64 8.48 -13.75
C ALA A 456 8.11 9.76 -13.00
N GLY A 457 9.21 10.38 -13.42
CA GLY A 457 9.71 11.65 -12.89
C GLY A 457 10.37 11.55 -11.51
N ILE A 458 10.76 10.36 -11.05
CA ILE A 458 11.53 10.19 -9.82
C ILE A 458 12.94 10.79 -10.00
N ASN A 459 13.43 11.50 -8.99
CA ASN A 459 14.77 12.12 -8.99
C ASN A 459 15.63 11.76 -7.77
N THR A 460 15.13 10.94 -6.85
CA THR A 460 15.90 10.45 -5.68
C THR A 460 15.50 9.01 -5.34
N ILE A 461 16.49 8.12 -5.21
CA ILE A 461 16.29 6.71 -4.85
C ILE A 461 16.80 6.48 -3.43
N PHE A 462 15.92 6.04 -2.52
CA PHE A 462 16.32 5.44 -1.25
C PHE A 462 16.53 3.94 -1.48
N PHE A 463 17.77 3.53 -1.73
CA PHE A 463 18.11 2.19 -2.22
C PHE A 463 18.45 1.26 -1.05
N GLU A 464 17.68 0.18 -0.82
CA GLU A 464 17.83 -0.67 0.38
C GLU A 464 19.19 -1.38 0.42
N THR A 465 20.14 -0.77 1.13
CA THR A 465 21.57 -1.09 1.06
C THR A 465 22.04 -1.96 2.22
N VAL A 466 21.49 -1.76 3.41
CA VAL A 466 21.71 -2.63 4.59
C VAL A 466 20.35 -2.93 5.22
N ASN A 467 19.95 -4.19 5.26
CA ASN A 467 18.67 -4.64 5.78
C ASN A 467 18.84 -5.91 6.63
N ALA A 468 18.13 -6.01 7.76
CA ALA A 468 18.13 -7.20 8.62
C ALA A 468 19.54 -7.75 8.94
N GLY A 469 20.51 -6.86 9.15
CA GLY A 469 21.90 -7.20 9.49
C GLY A 469 22.83 -7.49 8.30
N TYR A 470 22.33 -7.49 7.06
CA TYR A 470 23.11 -7.79 5.85
C TYR A 470 23.23 -6.57 4.91
N PRO A 471 24.43 -6.21 4.43
CA PRO A 471 24.57 -5.38 3.22
C PRO A 471 24.17 -6.16 1.97
N ILE A 472 23.65 -5.46 0.96
CA ILE A 472 23.40 -6.04 -0.38
C ILE A 472 24.68 -6.22 -1.21
N TYR A 473 25.80 -5.64 -0.78
CA TYR A 473 27.08 -5.57 -1.50
C TYR A 473 28.18 -6.33 -0.73
N PRO A 474 29.29 -6.73 -1.39
CA PRO A 474 30.43 -7.33 -0.70
C PRO A 474 31.15 -6.29 0.18
N SER A 475 30.94 -6.38 1.49
CA SER A 475 31.53 -5.51 2.51
C SER A 475 32.79 -6.13 3.12
N ARG A 476 33.75 -5.29 3.53
CA ARG A 476 34.90 -5.65 4.37
C ARG A 476 34.63 -5.47 5.86
N VAL A 477 33.50 -4.84 6.21
CA VAL A 477 33.10 -4.51 7.60
C VAL A 477 32.04 -5.47 8.13
N ALA A 478 31.01 -5.77 7.34
CA ALA A 478 29.92 -6.66 7.75
C ALA A 478 30.32 -8.16 7.66
N PRO A 479 29.82 -9.04 8.56
CA PRO A 479 30.20 -10.45 8.56
C PRO A 479 29.82 -11.24 7.29
N GLN A 480 28.78 -10.81 6.56
CA GLN A 480 28.26 -11.55 5.39
C GLN A 480 27.42 -10.62 4.48
N GLN A 481 27.54 -10.76 3.16
CA GLN A 481 26.59 -10.18 2.18
C GLN A 481 25.22 -10.90 2.27
N ASN A 482 24.14 -10.21 1.94
CA ASN A 482 22.78 -10.78 1.96
C ASN A 482 22.67 -12.02 1.03
N PRO A 483 22.35 -13.23 1.53
CA PRO A 483 22.38 -14.46 0.72
C PRO A 483 21.32 -14.56 -0.40
N LEU A 484 20.37 -13.61 -0.45
CA LEU A 484 19.46 -13.43 -1.59
C LEU A 484 20.12 -12.70 -2.78
N ILE A 485 21.29 -12.08 -2.59
CA ILE A 485 22.13 -11.48 -3.61
C ILE A 485 23.32 -12.42 -3.86
N ARG A 486 23.50 -12.87 -5.10
CA ARG A 486 24.56 -13.82 -5.47
C ARG A 486 25.37 -13.27 -6.63
N ASP A 487 26.69 -13.22 -6.46
CA ASP A 487 27.66 -12.98 -7.54
C ASP A 487 27.55 -11.62 -8.26
N TRP A 488 26.90 -10.61 -7.63
CA TRP A 488 26.90 -9.21 -8.10
C TRP A 488 26.90 -8.19 -6.96
N ASN A 489 27.17 -6.93 -7.32
CA ASN A 489 27.17 -5.77 -6.43
C ASN A 489 26.06 -4.79 -6.86
N PRO A 490 24.86 -4.85 -6.26
CA PRO A 490 23.73 -4.03 -6.69
C PRO A 490 23.89 -2.56 -6.32
N LEU A 491 24.70 -2.21 -5.32
CA LEU A 491 24.95 -0.81 -4.93
C LEU A 491 25.80 -0.10 -6.00
N ALA A 492 26.87 -0.74 -6.49
CA ALA A 492 27.67 -0.21 -7.59
C ALA A 492 26.84 -0.01 -8.86
N SER A 493 26.03 -1.01 -9.24
CA SER A 493 25.10 -0.91 -10.36
C SER A 493 24.03 0.16 -10.14
N GLY A 494 23.47 0.26 -8.93
CA GLY A 494 22.45 1.25 -8.59
C GLY A 494 22.94 2.69 -8.74
N VAL A 495 24.12 3.02 -8.20
CA VAL A 495 24.69 4.38 -8.27
C VAL A 495 24.93 4.77 -9.73
N LYS A 496 25.60 3.88 -10.49
CA LYS A 496 25.82 4.03 -11.94
C LYS A 496 24.52 4.28 -12.71
N LEU A 497 23.46 3.50 -12.44
CA LEU A 497 22.18 3.61 -13.12
C LEU A 497 21.38 4.86 -12.70
N ALA A 498 21.55 5.35 -11.48
CA ALA A 498 20.96 6.61 -11.00
C ALA A 498 21.55 7.80 -11.76
N HIS A 499 22.88 7.92 -11.73
CA HIS A 499 23.61 9.05 -12.31
C HIS A 499 23.45 9.13 -13.83
N GLN A 500 23.43 7.97 -14.52
CA GLN A 500 23.09 7.89 -15.95
C GLN A 500 21.71 8.48 -16.34
N ARG A 501 20.81 8.67 -15.37
CA ARG A 501 19.44 9.18 -15.56
C ARG A 501 19.19 10.51 -14.84
N GLY A 502 20.24 11.14 -14.30
CA GLY A 502 20.12 12.38 -13.51
C GLY A 502 19.37 12.21 -12.19
N MET A 503 19.25 10.99 -11.68
CA MET A 503 18.68 10.69 -10.36
C MET A 503 19.78 10.60 -9.30
N GLU A 504 19.49 11.02 -8.08
CA GLU A 504 20.34 10.74 -6.93
C GLU A 504 20.07 9.33 -6.36
N LEU A 505 21.10 8.68 -5.80
CA LEU A 505 20.95 7.48 -4.98
C LEU A 505 21.50 7.71 -3.57
N HIS A 506 20.60 7.61 -2.58
CA HIS A 506 20.93 7.65 -1.17
C HIS A 506 20.86 6.21 -0.63
N ALA A 507 21.93 5.75 0.03
CA ALA A 507 21.97 4.40 0.59
C ALA A 507 21.03 4.30 1.80
N TRP A 508 19.97 3.52 1.68
CA TRP A 508 19.03 3.25 2.78
C TRP A 508 19.58 2.14 3.67
N VAL A 509 19.76 2.44 4.96
CA VAL A 509 20.33 1.53 5.95
C VAL A 509 19.40 1.40 7.16
N TRP A 510 19.15 0.18 7.58
CA TRP A 510 18.53 -0.10 8.88
C TRP A 510 19.60 0.15 9.96
N VAL A 511 19.34 1.05 10.91
CA VAL A 511 20.32 1.44 11.94
C VAL A 511 20.28 0.49 13.12
N PHE A 512 19.19 0.49 13.91
CA PHE A 512 19.12 -0.30 15.14
C PHE A 512 18.29 -1.58 15.01
N ALA A 513 17.63 -1.85 13.88
CA ALA A 513 16.98 -3.14 13.63
C ALA A 513 17.96 -4.15 13.01
N ALA A 514 18.23 -5.25 13.72
CA ALA A 514 19.37 -6.12 13.49
C ALA A 514 19.09 -7.37 12.63
N GLY A 515 17.83 -7.80 12.56
CA GLY A 515 17.39 -9.02 11.88
C GLY A 515 15.91 -8.95 11.50
N ASN A 516 15.37 -9.97 10.84
CA ASN A 516 13.94 -9.99 10.48
C ASN A 516 13.38 -11.40 10.23
N GLN A 517 12.30 -11.75 10.94
CA GLN A 517 11.62 -13.04 10.82
C GLN A 517 11.21 -13.40 9.37
N ARG A 518 10.69 -12.44 8.59
CA ARG A 518 10.31 -12.67 7.18
C ARG A 518 11.53 -12.85 6.26
N HIS A 519 12.68 -12.27 6.58
CA HIS A 519 13.94 -12.55 5.88
C HIS A 519 14.46 -13.95 6.21
N ASN A 520 14.42 -14.35 7.49
CA ASN A 520 14.81 -15.69 7.92
C ASN A 520 13.98 -16.77 7.21
N GLN A 521 12.66 -16.56 7.09
CA GLN A 521 11.76 -17.42 6.32
C GLN A 521 12.17 -17.54 4.84
N LEU A 522 12.49 -16.42 4.16
CA LEU A 522 12.97 -16.43 2.77
C LEU A 522 14.33 -17.15 2.59
N LEU A 523 15.11 -17.27 3.66
CA LEU A 523 16.39 -17.99 3.68
C LEU A 523 16.27 -19.44 4.20
N ASN A 524 15.09 -19.87 4.64
CA ASN A 524 14.86 -21.14 5.37
C ASN A 524 15.72 -21.29 6.65
N LEU A 525 16.00 -20.18 7.33
CA LEU A 525 16.64 -20.13 8.64
C LEU A 525 15.62 -20.28 9.77
N ASP A 526 16.11 -20.49 11.00
CA ASP A 526 15.27 -20.36 12.19
C ASP A 526 14.58 -18.98 12.20
N THR A 527 13.28 -18.96 12.46
CA THR A 527 12.49 -17.71 12.42
C THR A 527 13.05 -16.65 13.37
N ASN A 528 13.57 -17.05 14.53
CA ASN A 528 14.13 -16.17 15.56
C ASN A 528 15.65 -15.96 15.43
N TYR A 529 16.30 -16.43 14.36
CA TYR A 529 17.71 -16.12 14.10
C TYR A 529 17.95 -14.60 14.11
N PRO A 530 18.89 -14.09 14.92
CA PRO A 530 18.92 -12.66 15.25
C PRO A 530 19.57 -11.76 14.17
N GLY A 531 20.02 -12.34 13.05
CA GLY A 531 20.87 -11.69 12.06
C GLY A 531 22.37 -11.93 12.32
N PRO A 532 23.23 -11.78 11.29
CA PRO A 532 24.63 -12.21 11.36
C PRO A 532 25.45 -11.40 12.36
N VAL A 533 25.16 -10.11 12.51
CA VAL A 533 25.86 -9.22 13.43
C VAL A 533 25.58 -9.57 14.89
N LEU A 534 24.32 -9.83 15.26
CA LEU A 534 23.97 -10.27 16.63
C LEU A 534 24.36 -11.73 16.90
N ALA A 535 24.41 -12.58 15.87
CA ALA A 535 24.95 -13.93 16.02
C ALA A 535 26.46 -13.93 16.31
N ALA A 536 27.21 -12.99 15.73
CA ALA A 536 28.63 -12.78 16.02
C ALA A 536 28.88 -12.01 17.32
N HIS A 537 28.01 -11.05 17.66
CA HIS A 537 28.14 -10.18 18.83
C HIS A 537 26.84 -10.12 19.68
N PRO A 538 26.51 -11.17 20.47
CA PRO A 538 25.29 -11.19 21.28
C PRO A 538 25.21 -10.07 22.33
N ASP A 539 26.35 -9.62 22.87
CA ASP A 539 26.45 -8.50 23.82
C ASP A 539 26.05 -7.13 23.23
N TRP A 540 25.85 -7.03 21.91
CA TRP A 540 25.34 -5.84 21.23
C TRP A 540 23.80 -5.82 21.15
N ALA A 541 23.12 -6.85 21.66
CA ALA A 541 21.67 -6.95 21.66
C ALA A 541 20.99 -5.94 22.60
N ASN A 542 19.90 -5.34 22.11
CA ASN A 542 18.90 -4.68 22.94
C ASN A 542 17.83 -5.69 23.36
N ASN A 543 17.53 -5.71 24.66
CA ASN A 543 16.61 -6.68 25.27
C ASN A 543 15.47 -5.97 26.05
N ASP A 544 14.43 -6.75 26.38
CA ASP A 544 13.47 -6.40 27.43
C ASP A 544 13.99 -6.66 28.85
N GLN A 545 13.17 -6.38 29.86
CA GLN A 545 13.51 -6.61 31.28
C GLN A 545 13.71 -8.09 31.63
N GLN A 546 13.25 -9.02 30.79
CA GLN A 546 13.36 -10.47 30.97
C GLN A 546 14.53 -11.07 30.19
N GLY A 547 15.22 -10.27 29.37
CA GLY A 547 16.36 -10.69 28.55
C GLY A 547 16.02 -11.14 27.13
N ASN A 548 14.78 -10.98 26.66
CA ASN A 548 14.39 -11.37 25.30
C ASN A 548 14.87 -10.33 24.28
N THR A 549 15.56 -10.81 23.23
CA THR A 549 16.14 -9.97 22.16
C THR A 549 15.16 -9.64 21.03
N ILE A 550 14.09 -10.41 20.85
CA ILE A 550 13.00 -10.11 19.90
C ILE A 550 11.84 -9.48 20.69
N PRO A 551 11.51 -8.20 20.46
CA PRO A 551 10.44 -7.50 21.18
C PRO A 551 9.06 -8.15 20.97
N ILE A 552 8.31 -8.33 22.06
CA ILE A 552 6.98 -8.96 22.04
C ILE A 552 6.04 -8.15 21.11
N GLY A 553 5.47 -8.83 20.11
CA GLY A 553 4.61 -8.23 19.10
C GLY A 553 5.34 -7.54 17.94
N GLN A 554 6.66 -7.73 17.79
CA GLN A 554 7.46 -7.19 16.68
C GLN A 554 8.28 -8.31 16.01
N THR A 555 8.68 -8.10 14.75
CA THR A 555 9.25 -9.14 13.86
C THR A 555 10.78 -9.06 13.70
N LYS A 556 11.45 -8.25 14.52
CA LYS A 556 12.85 -7.82 14.34
C LYS A 556 13.54 -7.68 15.70
N PRO A 557 14.69 -8.34 15.96
CA PRO A 557 15.55 -7.96 17.08
C PRO A 557 16.21 -6.60 16.82
N PHE A 558 16.67 -5.95 17.88
CA PHE A 558 17.35 -4.65 17.81
C PHE A 558 18.74 -4.72 18.43
N PHE A 559 19.66 -3.89 17.93
CA PHE A 559 20.92 -3.58 18.59
C PHE A 559 20.71 -2.57 19.74
N ASP A 560 21.61 -2.52 20.72
CA ASP A 560 21.63 -1.53 21.80
C ASP A 560 22.32 -0.21 21.36
N PRO A 561 21.59 0.91 21.19
CA PRO A 561 22.16 2.20 20.80
C PRO A 561 23.21 2.77 21.77
N ALA A 562 23.29 2.27 23.00
CA ALA A 562 24.33 2.65 23.96
C ALA A 562 25.66 1.91 23.76
N ASN A 563 25.69 0.81 23.01
CA ASN A 563 26.90 -0.01 22.86
C ASN A 563 27.95 0.70 21.98
N PRO A 564 29.17 0.99 22.49
CA PRO A 564 30.16 1.76 21.75
C PRO A 564 30.80 0.98 20.59
N GLU A 565 30.97 -0.33 20.73
CA GLU A 565 31.55 -1.19 19.68
C GLU A 565 30.60 -1.30 18.48
N LEU A 566 29.31 -1.50 18.74
CA LEU A 566 28.25 -1.44 17.75
C LEU A 566 28.27 -0.09 17.01
N ARG A 567 28.32 1.03 17.74
CA ARG A 567 28.34 2.36 17.13
C ARG A 567 29.55 2.52 16.21
N GLN A 568 30.72 2.02 16.62
CA GLN A 568 31.92 2.03 15.80
C GLN A 568 31.81 1.09 14.57
N TYR A 569 31.15 -0.06 14.69
CA TYR A 569 30.83 -0.96 13.58
C TYR A 569 29.90 -0.28 12.56
N LEU A 570 28.80 0.32 13.02
CA LEU A 570 27.86 1.03 12.14
C LEU A 570 28.52 2.23 11.46
N LEU A 571 29.32 3.02 12.19
CA LEU A 571 30.08 4.14 11.60
C LEU A 571 31.08 3.67 10.54
N LYS A 572 31.82 2.57 10.78
CA LYS A 572 32.72 1.96 9.77
C LYS A 572 31.96 1.47 8.54
N LEU A 573 30.78 0.86 8.73
CA LEU A 573 29.95 0.35 7.63
C LEU A 573 29.38 1.50 6.79
N TYR A 574 28.97 2.61 7.42
CA TYR A 574 28.48 3.78 6.71
C TYR A 574 29.63 4.56 6.05
N GLU A 575 30.81 4.60 6.66
CA GLU A 575 32.04 5.12 6.06
C GLU A 575 32.38 4.35 4.78
N GLU A 576 32.44 3.01 4.83
CA GLU A 576 32.67 2.15 3.65
C GLU A 576 31.68 2.44 2.51
N ILE A 577 30.39 2.57 2.83
CA ILE A 577 29.35 2.92 1.85
C ILE A 577 29.64 4.27 1.17
N VAL A 578 30.05 5.30 1.91
CA VAL A 578 30.21 6.65 1.34
C VAL A 578 31.61 6.95 0.77
N THR A 579 32.61 6.12 1.06
CA THR A 579 33.96 6.22 0.47
C THR A 579 34.16 5.30 -0.73
N GLU A 580 33.72 4.04 -0.69
CA GLU A 580 33.90 3.09 -1.80
C GLU A 580 32.85 3.31 -2.91
N TYR A 581 31.71 3.95 -2.61
CA TYR A 581 30.64 4.22 -3.57
C TYR A 581 30.32 5.71 -3.66
N GLN A 582 30.08 6.19 -4.89
CA GLN A 582 29.66 7.57 -5.17
C GLN A 582 28.17 7.81 -4.86
N VAL A 583 27.69 7.35 -3.70
CA VAL A 583 26.32 7.66 -3.24
C VAL A 583 26.18 9.16 -2.97
N ASP A 584 24.99 9.68 -3.20
CA ASP A 584 24.63 11.11 -3.06
C ASP A 584 24.23 11.46 -1.62
N GLY A 585 23.90 10.45 -0.82
CA GLY A 585 23.50 10.57 0.58
C GLY A 585 23.36 9.23 1.30
N LEU A 586 23.00 9.30 2.57
CA LEU A 586 22.66 8.18 3.45
C LEU A 586 21.24 8.41 4.00
N GLN A 587 20.45 7.35 4.05
CA GLN A 587 19.08 7.38 4.58
C GLN A 587 18.96 6.40 5.75
N LEU A 588 18.73 6.93 6.95
CA LEU A 588 18.64 6.17 8.19
C LEU A 588 17.19 5.76 8.49
N ASP A 589 16.95 4.45 8.48
CA ASP A 589 15.70 3.83 8.91
C ASP A 589 15.94 3.00 10.17
N TYR A 590 14.89 2.71 10.95
CA TYR A 590 15.00 2.12 12.29
C TYR A 590 16.00 2.88 13.21
N ILE A 591 16.15 4.19 12.99
CA ILE A 591 16.88 5.13 13.86
C ILE A 591 16.02 5.47 15.10
N ARG A 592 15.83 4.45 15.94
CA ARG A 592 14.94 4.43 17.12
C ARG A 592 15.15 3.15 17.95
N TYR A 593 14.56 3.10 19.14
CA TYR A 593 14.33 1.86 19.88
C TYR A 593 13.10 1.08 19.31
N PRO A 594 12.87 -0.18 19.74
CA PRO A 594 11.60 -0.89 19.52
C PRO A 594 10.38 -0.09 19.99
N PHE A 595 9.17 -0.45 19.51
CA PHE A 595 7.94 0.13 20.06
C PHE A 595 7.78 -0.26 21.54
N GLN A 596 7.77 0.74 22.41
CA GLN A 596 7.52 0.63 23.85
C GLN A 596 6.02 0.72 24.14
N ASP A 597 5.52 -0.14 25.01
CA ASP A 597 4.22 -0.01 25.67
C ASP A 597 4.35 -0.48 27.13
N PRO A 598 4.72 0.45 28.05
CA PRO A 598 4.88 0.12 29.46
C PRO A 598 3.58 -0.35 30.14
N SER A 599 2.40 -0.02 29.59
CA SER A 599 1.12 -0.47 30.15
C SER A 599 0.85 -1.95 29.87
N ALA A 600 1.38 -2.47 28.76
CA ALA A 600 1.40 -3.89 28.42
C ALA A 600 2.70 -4.61 28.86
N GLY A 601 3.53 -3.99 29.71
CA GLY A 601 4.82 -4.53 30.15
C GLY A 601 5.91 -4.59 29.07
N ARG A 602 5.65 -4.05 27.87
CA ARG A 602 6.56 -4.11 26.70
C ARG A 602 7.58 -2.99 26.79
N THR A 603 8.64 -3.19 27.55
CA THR A 603 9.71 -2.19 27.74
C THR A 603 11.05 -2.73 27.29
N TYR A 604 11.82 -1.89 26.59
CA TYR A 604 13.06 -2.25 25.91
C TYR A 604 14.15 -1.19 26.12
N GLY A 605 15.40 -1.61 26.01
CA GLY A 605 16.57 -0.79 26.28
C GLY A 605 17.53 -1.42 27.28
N TYR A 606 17.25 -2.63 27.74
CA TYR A 606 17.99 -3.30 28.83
C TYR A 606 19.22 -4.07 28.32
N GLY A 607 19.82 -3.56 27.24
CA GLY A 607 21.11 -4.01 26.73
C GLY A 607 22.22 -3.80 27.75
N LYS A 608 23.28 -4.60 27.64
CA LYS A 608 24.38 -4.68 28.62
C LYS A 608 25.09 -3.32 28.78
N ALA A 609 25.31 -2.61 27.68
CA ALA A 609 25.95 -1.30 27.69
C ALA A 609 25.02 -0.21 28.26
N ALA A 610 23.75 -0.18 27.83
CA ALA A 610 22.77 0.78 28.33
C ALA A 610 22.54 0.68 29.85
N ARG A 611 22.43 -0.54 30.40
CA ARG A 611 22.29 -0.76 31.85
C ARG A 611 23.50 -0.26 32.62
N ALA A 612 24.71 -0.66 32.22
CA ALA A 612 25.94 -0.27 32.90
C ALA A 612 26.16 1.25 32.88
N GLN A 613 25.96 1.91 31.73
CA GLN A 613 26.08 3.37 31.62
C GLN A 613 25.03 4.11 32.45
N PHE A 614 23.77 3.68 32.44
CA PHE A 614 22.73 4.35 33.23
C PHE A 614 22.96 4.16 34.74
N GLN A 615 23.40 2.97 35.16
CA GLN A 615 23.77 2.71 36.56
C GLN A 615 24.99 3.55 36.98
N GLN A 616 25.99 3.72 36.12
CA GLN A 616 27.12 4.62 36.38
C GLN A 616 26.70 6.09 36.51
N LEU A 617 25.69 6.53 35.74
CA LEU A 617 25.18 7.91 35.74
C LEU A 617 24.22 8.22 36.90
N THR A 618 23.57 7.22 37.50
CA THR A 618 22.46 7.44 38.46
C THR A 618 22.53 6.63 39.76
N GLY A 619 23.43 5.64 39.84
CA GLY A 619 23.47 4.63 40.91
C GLY A 619 22.44 3.50 40.77
N VAL A 620 21.49 3.59 39.82
CA VAL A 620 20.35 2.67 39.70
C VAL A 620 20.45 1.82 38.42
N ASP A 621 20.39 0.50 38.54
CA ASP A 621 20.22 -0.38 37.36
C ASP A 621 18.80 -0.19 36.80
N PRO A 622 18.63 0.21 35.53
CA PRO A 622 17.32 0.56 35.02
C PRO A 622 16.32 -0.60 34.99
N ILE A 623 16.77 -1.86 35.13
CA ILE A 623 15.89 -3.02 35.26
C ILE A 623 14.92 -2.90 36.45
N SER A 624 15.31 -2.22 37.54
CA SER A 624 14.45 -2.00 38.72
C SER A 624 13.52 -0.80 38.61
N ILE A 625 13.61 -0.01 37.53
CA ILE A 625 12.79 1.20 37.35
C ILE A 625 11.43 0.82 36.75
N THR A 626 10.35 1.31 37.37
CA THR A 626 8.98 1.18 36.86
C THR A 626 8.42 2.54 36.44
N PRO A 627 7.40 2.60 35.56
CA PRO A 627 6.76 3.87 35.17
C PRO A 627 6.15 4.68 36.33
N ALA A 628 5.88 4.04 37.48
CA ALA A 628 5.42 4.72 38.70
C ALA A 628 6.52 5.57 39.35
N GLN A 629 7.80 5.24 39.13
CA GLN A 629 8.95 6.04 39.58
C GLN A 629 9.22 7.18 38.58
N VAL A 630 8.25 8.09 38.43
CA VAL A 630 8.16 9.07 37.32
C VAL A 630 9.49 9.76 36.99
N GLN A 631 10.24 10.24 37.99
CA GLN A 631 11.51 10.95 37.78
C GLN A 631 12.60 10.04 37.21
N LEU A 632 12.79 8.83 37.77
CA LEU A 632 13.75 7.84 37.27
C LEU A 632 13.34 7.30 35.88
N TRP A 633 12.03 7.11 35.65
CA TRP A 633 11.51 6.70 34.35
C TRP A 633 11.73 7.78 33.26
N GLN A 634 11.58 9.06 33.62
CA GLN A 634 11.91 10.19 32.75
C GLN A 634 13.41 10.24 32.45
N GLN A 635 14.28 10.08 33.46
CA GLN A 635 15.73 10.00 33.26
C GLN A 635 16.13 8.82 32.35
N TRP A 636 15.56 7.64 32.55
CA TRP A 636 15.81 6.46 31.71
C TRP A 636 15.34 6.65 30.26
N THR A 637 14.25 7.38 30.06
CA THR A 637 13.73 7.72 28.72
C THR A 637 14.57 8.81 28.05
N ALA A 638 15.03 9.80 28.80
CA ALA A 638 15.95 10.84 28.32
C ALA A 638 17.33 10.26 27.95
N PHE A 639 17.88 9.35 28.77
CA PHE A 639 19.13 8.63 28.47
C PHE A 639 19.02 7.87 27.14
N ARG A 640 18.01 7.00 26.98
CA ARG A 640 17.80 6.25 25.73
C ARG A 640 17.60 7.16 24.52
N THR A 641 16.87 8.27 24.68
CA THR A 641 16.73 9.29 23.62
C THR A 641 18.09 9.90 23.24
N GLN A 642 18.90 10.32 24.22
CA GLN A 642 20.23 10.89 23.98
C GLN A 642 21.20 9.88 23.32
N GLN A 643 21.01 8.57 23.48
CA GLN A 643 21.79 7.57 22.72
C GLN A 643 21.48 7.63 21.22
N VAL A 644 20.22 7.80 20.82
CA VAL A 644 19.82 7.99 19.42
C VAL A 644 20.28 9.37 18.93
N ASP A 645 20.00 10.44 19.68
CA ASP A 645 20.31 11.82 19.29
C ASP A 645 21.81 12.06 19.09
N SER A 646 22.66 11.45 19.93
CA SER A 646 24.12 11.51 19.77
C SER A 646 24.63 10.66 18.61
N PHE A 647 23.94 9.56 18.25
CA PHE A 647 24.35 8.73 17.11
C PHE A 647 24.04 9.42 15.78
N VAL A 648 22.90 10.10 15.65
CA VAL A 648 22.58 10.91 14.46
C VAL A 648 23.60 12.02 14.26
N ALA A 649 24.01 12.70 15.34
CA ALA A 649 25.08 13.71 15.30
C ALA A 649 26.44 13.11 14.89
N GLN A 650 26.82 11.94 15.42
CA GLN A 650 28.06 11.23 15.04
C GLN A 650 28.06 10.83 13.55
N VAL A 651 26.95 10.30 13.03
CA VAL A 651 26.81 9.96 11.61
C VAL A 651 26.88 11.23 10.76
N SER A 652 26.21 12.31 11.15
CA SER A 652 26.29 13.59 10.44
C SER A 652 27.72 14.12 10.37
N GLN A 653 28.43 14.19 11.51
CA GLN A 653 29.81 14.63 11.58
C GLN A 653 30.72 13.79 10.66
N MET A 654 30.60 12.47 10.70
CA MET A 654 31.37 11.56 9.83
C MET A 654 31.10 11.86 8.35
N LEU A 655 29.83 11.93 7.94
CA LEU A 655 29.46 12.20 6.54
C LEU A 655 30.01 13.56 6.07
N ARG A 656 29.89 14.61 6.89
CA ARG A 656 30.39 15.96 6.62
C ARG A 656 31.92 15.99 6.48
N GLN A 657 32.64 15.23 7.31
CA GLN A 657 34.09 15.08 7.23
C GLN A 657 34.56 14.32 5.98
N LYS A 658 33.78 13.35 5.47
CA LYS A 658 34.12 12.61 4.24
C LYS A 658 33.80 13.41 2.98
N ARG A 659 32.57 13.89 2.83
CA ARG A 659 32.13 14.71 1.69
C ARG A 659 31.04 15.68 2.16
N THR A 660 31.32 16.99 2.17
CA THR A 660 30.38 18.02 2.68
C THR A 660 29.03 18.03 1.96
N ASN A 661 28.99 17.55 0.71
CA ASN A 661 27.78 17.45 -0.11
C ASN A 661 26.97 16.16 0.08
N LEU A 662 27.39 15.20 0.92
CA LEU A 662 26.53 14.05 1.27
C LEU A 662 25.25 14.53 1.98
N ILE A 663 24.11 13.99 1.58
CA ILE A 663 22.83 14.29 2.22
C ILE A 663 22.55 13.27 3.31
N LEU A 664 22.22 13.73 4.54
CA LEU A 664 21.73 12.84 5.60
C LEU A 664 20.21 12.98 5.73
N SER A 665 19.53 11.85 5.58
CA SER A 665 18.08 11.75 5.58
C SER A 665 17.58 10.70 6.59
N VAL A 666 16.38 10.89 7.15
CA VAL A 666 15.84 10.02 8.20
C VAL A 666 14.40 9.59 7.94
N ALA A 667 14.13 8.28 8.00
CA ALA A 667 12.76 7.74 8.00
C ALA A 667 12.21 7.72 9.44
N VAL A 668 11.13 8.48 9.68
CA VAL A 668 10.58 8.71 11.03
C VAL A 668 9.09 8.44 11.12
N PHE A 669 8.59 8.15 12.32
CA PHE A 669 7.16 8.03 12.57
C PHE A 669 6.49 9.41 12.63
N PRO A 670 5.31 9.60 12.01
CA PRO A 670 4.61 10.89 11.91
C PRO A 670 3.85 11.28 13.20
N LEU A 671 4.15 10.65 14.33
CA LEU A 671 3.45 10.83 15.60
C LEU A 671 3.85 12.13 16.33
N PRO A 672 3.02 12.62 17.28
CA PRO A 672 3.37 13.71 18.18
C PRO A 672 4.69 13.50 18.93
N GLU A 673 5.40 14.58 19.22
CA GLU A 673 6.73 14.60 19.86
C GLU A 673 6.76 13.71 21.13
N ALA A 674 5.95 14.05 22.14
CA ALA A 674 5.89 13.30 23.40
C ALA A 674 5.56 11.80 23.22
N GLU A 675 4.71 11.45 22.24
CA GLU A 675 4.37 10.05 21.97
C GLU A 675 5.59 9.28 21.41
N ARG A 676 6.35 9.87 20.49
CA ARG A 676 7.57 9.24 19.96
C ARG A 676 8.68 9.16 20.99
N ILE A 677 8.83 10.16 21.85
CA ILE A 677 9.83 10.13 22.93
C ILE A 677 9.54 8.98 23.90
N GLN A 678 8.27 8.72 24.25
CA GLN A 678 7.90 7.60 25.12
C GLN A 678 7.90 6.24 24.39
N LYS A 679 7.38 6.17 23.16
CA LYS A 679 7.20 4.90 22.43
C LYS A 679 8.39 4.44 21.60
N LEU A 680 9.31 5.33 21.21
CA LEU A 680 10.37 5.04 20.22
C LEU A 680 11.73 5.68 20.53
N GLN A 681 11.77 6.67 21.43
CA GLN A 681 12.93 7.50 21.70
C GLN A 681 13.45 8.20 20.42
N GLN A 682 12.52 8.69 19.58
CA GLN A 682 12.82 9.27 18.25
C GLN A 682 12.52 10.79 18.19
N HIS A 683 13.57 11.61 18.30
CA HIS A 683 13.52 13.05 18.59
C HIS A 683 14.01 13.93 17.42
N TRP A 684 13.42 13.72 16.23
CA TRP A 684 13.90 14.33 14.99
C TRP A 684 13.83 15.87 14.96
N GLU A 685 13.06 16.52 15.86
CA GLU A 685 13.08 17.97 16.07
C GLU A 685 14.41 18.45 16.68
N VAL A 686 15.10 17.67 17.54
CA VAL A 686 16.45 18.01 18.03
C VAL A 686 17.47 17.88 16.91
N TRP A 687 17.42 16.80 16.12
CA TRP A 687 18.34 16.56 15.01
C TRP A 687 18.22 17.70 13.97
N ALA A 688 16.98 18.14 13.70
CA ALA A 688 16.69 19.28 12.85
C ALA A 688 17.17 20.63 13.44
N ARG A 689 16.97 20.88 14.74
CA ARG A 689 17.46 22.09 15.42
C ARG A 689 18.98 22.22 15.43
N ARG A 690 19.70 21.11 15.61
CA ARG A 690 21.17 21.05 15.56
C ARG A 690 21.71 21.19 14.13
N GLY A 691 20.88 20.91 13.12
CA GLY A 691 21.30 20.84 11.73
C GLY A 691 22.02 19.54 11.38
N ASP A 692 21.85 18.49 12.21
CA ASP A 692 22.45 17.17 12.01
C ASP A 692 21.93 16.53 10.70
N ILE A 693 20.68 16.81 10.32
CA ILE A 693 19.97 16.19 9.20
C ILE A 693 19.50 17.20 8.15
N ASP A 694 19.54 16.80 6.87
CA ASP A 694 19.08 17.59 5.73
C ASP A 694 17.60 17.36 5.41
N LEU A 695 17.16 16.09 5.45
CA LEU A 695 15.81 15.67 5.05
C LEU A 695 15.14 14.84 6.17
N ILE A 696 13.90 15.19 6.52
CA ILE A 696 13.01 14.35 7.34
C ILE A 696 11.97 13.72 6.43
N ILE A 697 11.77 12.41 6.57
CA ILE A 697 10.79 11.63 5.83
C ILE A 697 9.80 10.99 6.81
N PRO A 698 8.70 11.71 7.18
CA PRO A 698 7.65 11.13 8.01
C PRO A 698 6.86 10.09 7.22
N MET A 699 6.88 8.84 7.68
CA MET A 699 6.14 7.70 7.10
C MET A 699 4.64 7.85 7.33
N THR A 700 4.00 8.73 6.56
CA THR A 700 2.60 9.18 6.74
C THR A 700 1.65 8.21 6.04
N TYR A 701 1.81 6.92 6.34
CA TYR A 701 1.18 5.83 5.60
C TYR A 701 -0.31 5.72 5.96
N ALA A 702 -1.16 5.85 4.94
CA ALA A 702 -2.60 6.04 5.10
C ALA A 702 -3.36 5.52 3.87
N GLN A 703 -4.50 4.87 4.09
CA GLN A 703 -5.35 4.31 3.03
C GLN A 703 -6.22 5.37 2.31
N ASP A 704 -6.31 6.59 2.86
CA ASP A 704 -7.01 7.73 2.26
C ASP A 704 -6.36 9.07 2.65
N THR A 705 -6.70 10.12 1.90
CA THR A 705 -6.17 11.48 2.03
C THR A 705 -6.50 12.14 3.37
N VAL A 706 -7.53 11.66 4.08
CA VAL A 706 -7.97 12.24 5.34
C VAL A 706 -7.15 11.69 6.51
N ARG A 707 -6.93 10.37 6.55
CA ARG A 707 -5.98 9.73 7.46
C ARG A 707 -4.57 10.31 7.26
N PHE A 708 -4.17 10.53 6.01
CA PHE A 708 -2.93 11.23 5.69
C PHE A 708 -2.90 12.63 6.32
N GLN A 709 -3.94 13.45 6.10
CA GLN A 709 -4.03 14.80 6.65
C GLN A 709 -4.00 14.82 8.19
N THR A 710 -4.60 13.83 8.86
CA THR A 710 -4.58 13.68 10.33
C THR A 710 -3.18 13.28 10.83
N LEU A 711 -2.58 12.22 10.26
CA LEU A 711 -1.21 11.80 10.59
C LEU A 711 -0.17 12.89 10.25
N ALA A 712 -0.48 13.79 9.32
CA ALA A 712 0.39 14.90 8.96
C ALA A 712 0.42 16.04 9.99
N GLN A 713 -0.56 16.16 10.89
CA GLN A 713 -0.67 17.34 11.77
C GLN A 713 0.59 17.64 12.61
N PRO A 714 1.28 16.67 13.24
CA PRO A 714 2.47 16.96 14.04
C PRO A 714 3.60 17.63 13.24
N TRP A 715 3.83 17.22 11.98
CA TRP A 715 4.87 17.81 11.12
C TRP A 715 4.39 18.99 10.28
N ILE A 716 3.08 19.13 10.03
CA ILE A 716 2.49 20.36 9.47
C ILE A 716 2.61 21.52 10.47
N ALA A 717 2.27 21.28 11.74
CA ALA A 717 2.19 22.32 12.76
C ALA A 717 3.54 22.68 13.41
N SER A 718 4.57 21.84 13.27
CA SER A 718 5.86 22.06 13.93
C SER A 718 6.61 23.29 13.41
N THR A 719 6.81 24.26 14.30
CA THR A 719 7.70 25.41 14.12
C THR A 719 9.16 25.08 14.44
N GLN A 720 9.42 23.90 15.02
CA GLN A 720 10.71 23.59 15.65
C GLN A 720 11.78 23.02 14.70
N LEU A 721 11.46 22.83 13.41
CA LEU A 721 12.29 22.07 12.47
C LEU A 721 13.45 22.86 11.82
N GLY A 722 13.69 24.10 12.27
CA GLY A 722 14.78 24.94 11.78
C GLY A 722 14.75 25.15 10.27
N SER A 723 15.79 24.66 9.61
CA SER A 723 16.05 24.72 8.16
C SER A 723 15.86 23.37 7.45
N THR A 724 15.70 22.26 8.17
CA THR A 724 15.58 20.91 7.61
C THR A 724 14.34 20.77 6.72
N LEU A 725 14.48 20.05 5.59
CA LEU A 725 13.41 19.89 4.61
C LEU A 725 12.49 18.70 4.98
N LEU A 726 11.20 18.85 4.68
CA LEU A 726 10.19 17.79 4.85
C LEU A 726 9.85 17.15 3.50
N VAL A 727 9.88 15.82 3.46
CA VAL A 727 9.56 14.99 2.29
C VAL A 727 8.64 13.83 2.74
N PRO A 728 7.32 14.04 2.91
CA PRO A 728 6.43 13.04 3.48
C PRO A 728 6.30 11.76 2.65
N GLY A 729 6.26 10.62 3.34
CA GLY A 729 6.12 9.30 2.74
C GLY A 729 4.65 8.89 2.51
N ILE A 730 4.30 8.52 1.27
CA ILE A 730 3.05 7.86 0.88
C ILE A 730 3.30 6.35 0.74
N ARG A 731 2.44 5.51 1.33
CA ARG A 731 2.45 4.06 1.07
C ARG A 731 1.54 3.71 -0.10
N LEU A 732 2.11 3.13 -1.15
CA LEU A 732 1.41 2.70 -2.36
C LEU A 732 0.71 1.33 -2.17
N LEU A 733 1.23 0.46 -1.30
CA LEU A 733 0.60 -0.83 -0.99
C LEU A 733 -0.86 -0.63 -0.53
N SER A 734 -1.80 -1.27 -1.22
CA SER A 734 -3.24 -1.19 -0.98
C SER A 734 -3.89 0.20 -1.10
N LEU A 735 -3.18 1.22 -1.61
CA LEU A 735 -3.73 2.55 -1.88
C LEU A 735 -4.27 2.61 -3.33
N PRO A 736 -5.52 3.04 -3.58
CA PRO A 736 -6.04 3.19 -4.95
C PRO A 736 -5.28 4.25 -5.75
N THR A 737 -5.13 4.07 -7.06
CA THR A 737 -4.38 4.96 -7.97
C THR A 737 -4.74 6.44 -7.81
N MET A 738 -6.04 6.78 -7.76
CA MET A 738 -6.49 8.17 -7.52
C MET A 738 -6.37 8.62 -6.06
N GLY A 739 -6.35 7.71 -5.08
CA GLY A 739 -6.06 8.03 -3.68
C GLY A 739 -4.59 8.40 -3.47
N ALA A 740 -3.67 7.74 -4.17
CA ALA A 740 -2.26 8.13 -4.22
C ALA A 740 -2.08 9.52 -4.86
N PHE A 741 -2.81 9.82 -5.94
CA PHE A 741 -2.79 11.15 -6.54
C PHE A 741 -3.35 12.23 -5.61
N ASP A 742 -4.45 11.95 -4.93
CA ASP A 742 -5.11 12.88 -4.01
C ASP A 742 -4.24 13.20 -2.77
N GLN A 743 -3.53 12.20 -2.24
CA GLN A 743 -2.48 12.42 -1.22
C GLN A 743 -1.30 13.24 -1.78
N LEU A 744 -0.81 12.92 -2.98
CA LEU A 744 0.33 13.62 -3.59
C LEU A 744 -0.01 15.10 -3.90
N GLN A 745 -1.23 15.38 -4.36
CA GLN A 745 -1.71 16.76 -4.54
C GLN A 745 -1.86 17.48 -3.20
N LEU A 746 -2.35 16.82 -2.14
CA LEU A 746 -2.36 17.39 -0.79
C LEU A 746 -0.94 17.79 -0.34
N ILE A 747 0.09 16.97 -0.62
CA ILE A 747 1.49 17.31 -0.34
C ILE A 747 1.92 18.57 -1.11
N ARG A 748 1.59 18.69 -2.40
CA ARG A 748 1.89 19.90 -3.22
C ARG A 748 1.17 21.18 -2.74
N ASP A 749 0.12 21.04 -1.94
CA ASP A 749 -0.62 22.13 -1.30
C ASP A 749 -0.18 22.39 0.17
N LEU A 750 0.84 21.68 0.66
CA LEU A 750 1.45 21.82 2.00
C LEU A 750 2.84 22.48 1.97
N GLN A 751 3.33 22.90 3.14
CA GLN A 751 4.60 23.63 3.30
C GLN A 751 5.87 22.75 3.25
N VAL A 752 5.99 21.92 2.21
CA VAL A 752 6.97 20.82 2.11
C VAL A 752 7.77 20.84 0.80
N SER A 753 8.88 20.11 0.78
CA SER A 753 9.89 20.16 -0.30
C SER A 753 9.73 19.07 -1.36
N GLY A 754 8.87 18.08 -1.11
CA GLY A 754 8.60 16.97 -2.02
C GLY A 754 7.84 15.85 -1.32
N TYR A 755 7.88 14.64 -1.88
CA TYR A 755 7.30 13.41 -1.31
C TYR A 755 8.25 12.21 -1.51
N ALA A 756 7.98 11.13 -0.77
CA ALA A 756 8.61 9.82 -0.96
C ALA A 756 7.54 8.73 -1.16
N LEU A 757 7.79 7.76 -2.05
CA LEU A 757 6.85 6.67 -2.36
C LEU A 757 7.35 5.32 -1.82
N PHE A 758 6.57 4.69 -0.93
CA PHE A 758 6.88 3.38 -0.34
C PHE A 758 5.95 2.29 -0.93
N ALA A 759 6.43 1.30 -1.69
CA ALA A 759 7.78 1.13 -2.24
C ALA A 759 7.73 0.91 -3.75
N ALA A 760 8.90 0.85 -4.40
CA ALA A 760 9.04 0.65 -5.84
C ALA A 760 8.28 -0.60 -6.34
N GLU A 761 8.20 -1.67 -5.53
CA GLU A 761 7.43 -2.88 -5.88
C GLU A 761 5.92 -2.67 -6.05
N ASN A 762 5.38 -1.56 -5.52
CA ASN A 762 3.97 -1.22 -5.63
C ASN A 762 3.69 -0.21 -6.77
N LEU A 763 4.71 0.24 -7.51
CA LEU A 763 4.57 1.15 -8.65
C LEU A 763 4.04 0.39 -9.89
N ASN A 764 2.74 0.08 -9.84
CA ASN A 764 2.01 -0.57 -10.91
C ASN A 764 1.96 0.28 -12.19
N ASN A 765 1.43 -0.28 -13.29
CA ASN A 765 1.40 0.42 -14.59
C ASN A 765 0.48 1.65 -14.61
N GLU A 766 -0.59 1.69 -13.80
CA GLU A 766 -1.48 2.86 -13.72
C GLU A 766 -0.78 4.03 -13.03
N LEU A 767 -0.18 3.78 -11.86
CA LEU A 767 0.61 4.76 -11.10
C LEU A 767 1.81 5.24 -11.92
N HIS A 768 2.49 4.33 -12.63
CA HIS A 768 3.57 4.68 -13.55
C HIS A 768 3.08 5.64 -14.65
N GLN A 769 1.96 5.34 -15.33
CA GLN A 769 1.43 6.21 -16.38
C GLN A 769 0.96 7.56 -15.82
N LEU A 770 0.23 7.56 -14.70
CA LEU A 770 -0.23 8.74 -13.99
C LEU A 770 0.94 9.68 -13.65
N PHE A 771 2.03 9.14 -13.11
CA PHE A 771 3.22 9.92 -12.76
C PHE A 771 4.00 10.34 -14.01
N SER A 772 4.14 9.48 -15.03
CA SER A 772 4.73 9.88 -16.31
C SER A 772 3.99 11.08 -16.95
N ASN A 773 2.66 11.12 -16.90
CA ASN A 773 1.87 12.26 -17.38
C ASN A 773 2.06 13.52 -16.50
N THR A 774 1.96 13.38 -15.18
CA THR A 774 1.80 14.52 -14.26
C THR A 774 3.10 15.12 -13.76
N GLN A 775 4.22 14.40 -13.91
CA GLN A 775 5.53 14.78 -13.38
C GLN A 775 6.71 14.17 -14.14
N GLY A 776 6.47 13.39 -15.19
CA GLY A 776 7.49 12.81 -16.06
C GLY A 776 8.23 13.85 -16.91
N GLN A 777 8.93 13.36 -17.93
CA GLN A 777 10.04 14.09 -18.55
C GLN A 777 9.65 15.44 -19.17
N VAL A 778 10.41 16.47 -18.79
CA VAL A 778 10.55 17.72 -19.53
C VAL A 778 11.55 17.47 -20.67
N PRO A 779 11.37 18.03 -21.88
CA PRO A 779 12.37 17.95 -22.95
C PRO A 779 13.77 18.40 -22.47
N SER A 780 14.80 17.67 -22.90
CA SER A 780 16.12 17.53 -22.22
C SER A 780 17.03 18.78 -22.15
N ALA A 781 16.50 19.98 -22.38
CA ALA A 781 17.25 21.24 -22.33
C ALA A 781 17.26 21.90 -20.92
N ILE A 782 16.37 21.48 -20.01
CA ILE A 782 16.25 22.08 -18.66
C ILE A 782 16.24 20.98 -17.60
N SER A 783 17.34 20.88 -16.85
CA SER A 783 17.37 20.08 -15.62
C SER A 783 16.58 20.81 -14.52
N GLU A 784 15.59 20.14 -13.93
CA GLU A 784 14.75 20.72 -12.89
C GLU A 784 15.49 20.74 -11.54
N PRO A 785 15.66 21.90 -10.88
CA PRO A 785 16.53 22.01 -9.72
C PRO A 785 16.01 21.17 -8.54
N ILE A 786 16.78 20.15 -8.15
CA ILE A 786 16.51 19.32 -6.97
C ILE A 786 16.62 20.19 -5.70
N PRO A 787 15.57 20.28 -4.84
CA PRO A 787 15.51 21.25 -3.74
C PRO A 787 16.65 21.23 -2.71
N HIS A 788 17.20 20.07 -2.35
CA HIS A 788 18.33 19.98 -1.40
C HIS A 788 19.70 20.18 -2.07
N ARG A 789 19.77 20.31 -3.39
CA ARG A 789 20.99 20.65 -4.15
C ARG A 789 21.02 22.12 -4.56
N HIS A 790 19.87 22.60 -5.03
CA HIS A 790 19.74 23.91 -5.66
C HIS A 790 18.63 24.73 -4.97
N PRO A 791 18.66 24.94 -3.64
CA PRO A 791 17.53 25.51 -2.90
C PRO A 791 17.10 26.89 -3.39
N PHE A 792 18.04 27.76 -3.77
CA PHE A 792 17.74 29.08 -4.29
C PHE A 792 17.08 29.03 -5.68
N ASN A 793 17.56 28.18 -6.59
CA ASN A 793 16.95 27.97 -7.90
C ASN A 793 15.57 27.32 -7.78
N SER A 794 15.40 26.36 -6.86
CA SER A 794 14.10 25.73 -6.57
C SER A 794 13.10 26.73 -5.99
N ALA A 795 13.57 27.65 -5.13
CA ALA A 795 12.79 28.77 -4.63
C ALA A 795 12.35 29.73 -5.76
N VAL A 796 13.24 30.07 -6.70
CA VAL A 796 12.91 30.82 -7.93
C VAL A 796 11.84 30.09 -8.75
N THR A 797 12.04 28.82 -9.09
CA THR A 797 11.11 28.04 -9.92
C THR A 797 9.71 27.96 -9.29
N ARG A 798 9.64 27.67 -7.98
CA ARG A 798 8.37 27.65 -7.23
C ARG A 798 7.70 29.01 -7.16
N TYR A 799 8.47 30.09 -6.96
CA TYR A 799 7.91 31.44 -6.91
C TYR A 799 7.35 31.90 -8.26
N ILE A 800 8.05 31.60 -9.36
CA ILE A 800 7.58 31.94 -10.73
C ILE A 800 6.31 31.16 -11.07
N ALA A 801 6.22 29.87 -10.72
CA ALA A 801 4.99 29.09 -10.91
C ALA A 801 3.82 29.71 -10.12
N LEU A 802 4.04 30.02 -8.84
CA LEU A 802 3.05 30.65 -7.96
C LEU A 802 2.62 32.06 -8.46
N GLN A 803 3.54 32.85 -9.02
CA GLN A 803 3.22 34.15 -9.62
C GLN A 803 2.30 34.02 -10.84
N ARG A 804 2.49 32.99 -11.68
CA ARG A 804 1.60 32.68 -12.82
C ARG A 804 0.21 32.25 -12.36
N GLU A 805 0.10 31.48 -11.28
CA GLU A 805 -1.21 31.11 -10.71
C GLU A 805 -2.00 32.34 -10.29
N TRP A 806 -1.38 33.29 -9.57
CA TRP A 806 -2.02 34.54 -9.19
C TRP A 806 -2.46 35.36 -10.41
N GLN A 807 -1.63 35.43 -11.46
CA GLN A 807 -1.98 36.10 -12.71
C GLN A 807 -3.20 35.46 -13.39
N LEU A 808 -3.25 34.13 -13.48
CA LEU A 808 -4.38 33.39 -14.06
C LEU A 808 -5.69 33.63 -13.30
N VAL A 809 -5.65 33.65 -11.96
CA VAL A 809 -6.85 33.91 -11.14
C VAL A 809 -7.27 35.39 -11.23
N LEU A 810 -6.31 36.34 -11.20
CA LEU A 810 -6.61 37.76 -11.38
C LEU A 810 -7.25 38.08 -12.73
N GLN A 811 -6.83 37.39 -13.80
CA GLN A 811 -7.40 37.52 -15.14
C GLN A 811 -8.80 36.90 -15.25
N LYS A 812 -9.03 35.72 -14.64
CA LYS A 812 -10.28 34.96 -14.81
C LYS A 812 -11.39 35.35 -13.83
N GLU A 813 -11.07 35.52 -12.55
CA GLU A 813 -12.06 35.55 -11.46
C GLU A 813 -12.35 36.96 -10.92
N LYS A 814 -11.60 37.98 -11.34
CA LYS A 814 -11.63 39.35 -10.77
C LYS A 814 -11.62 39.32 -9.22
N LEU A 815 -10.52 38.82 -8.63
CA LEU A 815 -10.31 38.80 -7.18
C LEU A 815 -10.80 40.11 -6.52
N GLN A 816 -11.49 40.00 -5.39
CA GLN A 816 -12.10 41.13 -4.67
C GLN A 816 -11.04 42.01 -3.96
N ILE A 817 -10.18 42.62 -4.77
CA ILE A 817 -9.00 43.42 -4.41
C ILE A 817 -9.10 44.72 -5.22
N SER A 818 -8.94 45.89 -4.58
CA SER A 818 -9.03 47.16 -5.28
C SER A 818 -7.90 47.30 -6.32
N PRO A 819 -8.10 47.99 -7.46
CA PRO A 819 -7.07 48.14 -8.50
C PRO A 819 -5.72 48.65 -7.98
N SER A 820 -5.76 49.58 -7.01
CA SER A 820 -4.59 50.07 -6.28
C SER A 820 -3.80 48.97 -5.55
N LYS A 821 -4.50 48.03 -4.91
CA LYS A 821 -3.90 46.88 -4.21
C LYS A 821 -3.43 45.79 -5.18
N ILE A 822 -4.05 45.65 -6.36
CA ILE A 822 -3.54 44.77 -7.42
C ILE A 822 -2.20 45.29 -7.96
N LEU A 823 -2.07 46.60 -8.18
CA LEU A 823 -0.80 47.24 -8.56
C LEU A 823 0.27 47.08 -7.47
N GLU A 824 -0.09 47.31 -6.20
CA GLU A 824 0.81 47.08 -5.06
C GLU A 824 1.28 45.62 -4.99
N PHE A 825 0.34 44.67 -5.07
CA PHE A 825 0.60 43.23 -5.07
C PHE A 825 1.55 42.81 -6.20
N HIS A 826 1.30 43.25 -7.44
CA HIS A 826 2.19 42.99 -8.57
C HIS A 826 3.59 43.56 -8.36
N HIS A 827 3.70 44.81 -7.87
CA HIS A 827 4.99 45.43 -7.59
C HIS A 827 5.77 44.66 -6.51
N GLN A 828 5.14 44.32 -5.38
CA GLN A 828 5.81 43.59 -4.30
C GLN A 828 6.16 42.15 -4.73
N ALA A 829 5.36 41.51 -5.59
CA ALA A 829 5.69 40.20 -6.15
C ALA A 829 6.92 40.25 -7.06
N GLU A 830 7.02 41.30 -7.89
CA GLU A 830 8.16 41.53 -8.78
C GLU A 830 9.46 41.81 -8.00
N VAL A 831 9.38 42.55 -6.89
CA VAL A 831 10.50 42.75 -5.95
C VAL A 831 10.99 41.42 -5.38
N VAL A 832 10.09 40.53 -4.96
CA VAL A 832 10.46 39.19 -4.44
C VAL A 832 11.09 38.33 -5.53
N LYS A 833 10.51 38.29 -6.74
CA LYS A 833 11.05 37.55 -7.89
C LYS A 833 12.48 37.99 -8.20
N ASN A 834 12.73 39.30 -8.23
CA ASN A 834 14.04 39.85 -8.58
C ASN A 834 15.09 39.65 -7.47
N ALA A 835 14.70 39.72 -6.19
CA ALA A 835 15.58 39.34 -5.09
C ALA A 835 15.96 37.85 -5.13
N LEU A 836 14.97 36.97 -5.36
CA LEU A 836 15.19 35.53 -5.54
C LEU A 836 16.14 35.22 -6.72
N ASN A 837 15.93 35.86 -7.87
CA ASN A 837 16.80 35.71 -9.04
C ASN A 837 18.25 36.18 -8.75
N GLN A 838 18.42 37.35 -8.12
CA GLN A 838 19.73 37.87 -7.76
C GLN A 838 20.47 36.99 -6.75
N LEU A 839 19.75 36.38 -5.80
CA LEU A 839 20.28 35.43 -4.83
C LEU A 839 20.69 34.11 -5.52
N ALA A 840 19.84 33.54 -6.37
CA ALA A 840 20.13 32.27 -7.05
C ALA A 840 21.27 32.39 -8.07
N ALA A 841 21.43 33.53 -8.74
CA ALA A 841 22.49 33.75 -9.72
C ALA A 841 23.90 33.91 -9.11
N ALA A 842 24.00 34.46 -7.89
CA ALA A 842 25.27 34.56 -7.16
C ALA A 842 25.00 34.75 -5.65
N PRO A 843 24.96 33.67 -4.86
CA PRO A 843 24.60 33.73 -3.44
C PRO A 843 25.56 34.56 -2.58
N SER A 844 25.02 35.27 -1.58
CA SER A 844 25.79 35.94 -0.54
C SER A 844 24.92 36.27 0.67
N THR A 845 25.54 36.46 1.85
CA THR A 845 24.83 36.80 3.10
C THR A 845 23.97 38.05 2.97
N SER A 846 24.46 39.09 2.27
CA SER A 846 23.70 40.33 2.05
C SER A 846 22.43 40.09 1.23
N LYS A 847 22.56 39.47 0.04
CA LYS A 847 21.42 39.15 -0.82
C LYS A 847 20.41 38.22 -0.15
N LEU A 848 20.90 37.28 0.66
CA LEU A 848 20.06 36.35 1.41
C LEU A 848 19.19 37.10 2.44
N LEU A 849 19.78 38.04 3.20
CA LEU A 849 19.05 38.89 4.13
C LEU A 849 18.01 39.75 3.40
N THR A 850 18.38 40.40 2.29
CA THR A 850 17.45 41.17 1.44
C THR A 850 16.28 40.32 0.94
N THR A 851 16.56 39.11 0.44
CA THR A 851 15.54 38.21 -0.13
C THR A 851 14.61 37.66 0.94
N ARG A 852 15.15 37.27 2.10
CA ARG A 852 14.33 36.85 3.26
C ARG A 852 13.44 37.99 3.74
N ALA A 853 13.97 39.21 3.88
CA ALA A 853 13.18 40.39 4.26
C ALA A 853 12.06 40.70 3.25
N ALA A 854 12.34 40.60 1.94
CA ALA A 854 11.35 40.77 0.88
C ALA A 854 10.22 39.72 0.99
N ILE A 855 10.55 38.44 1.18
CA ILE A 855 9.56 37.37 1.35
C ILE A 855 8.72 37.56 2.61
N THR A 856 9.33 37.87 3.77
CA THR A 856 8.58 38.08 5.02
C THR A 856 7.64 39.29 4.94
N ARG A 857 8.07 40.38 4.30
CA ARG A 857 7.20 41.52 3.98
C ARG A 857 6.04 41.10 3.07
N PHE A 858 6.33 40.35 2.00
CA PHE A 858 5.33 39.89 1.05
C PHE A 858 4.31 38.95 1.70
N GLN A 859 4.74 37.92 2.43
CA GLN A 859 3.87 36.98 3.18
C GLN A 859 2.91 37.73 4.12
N THR A 860 3.40 38.77 4.79
CA THR A 860 2.59 39.59 5.72
C THR A 860 1.49 40.35 4.97
N GLN A 861 1.82 41.02 3.87
CA GLN A 861 0.83 41.76 3.07
C GLN A 861 -0.08 40.84 2.24
N PHE A 862 0.39 39.67 1.83
CA PHE A 862 -0.39 38.63 1.14
C PHE A 862 -1.64 38.26 1.93
N ARG A 863 -1.52 38.08 3.25
CA ARG A 863 -2.63 37.80 4.17
C ARG A 863 -3.60 38.98 4.35
N VAL A 864 -3.19 40.20 4.00
CA VAL A 864 -4.05 41.40 3.99
C VAL A 864 -4.78 41.53 2.65
N TRP A 865 -4.08 41.43 1.52
CA TRP A 865 -4.69 41.50 0.18
C TRP A 865 -5.67 40.34 -0.05
N MET A 866 -5.30 39.10 0.33
CA MET A 866 -6.13 37.91 0.16
C MET A 866 -7.20 37.71 1.26
N ARG A 867 -7.40 38.69 2.16
CA ARG A 867 -8.35 38.55 3.29
C ARG A 867 -9.79 38.24 2.87
N GLN A 868 -10.26 38.79 1.74
CA GLN A 868 -11.61 38.51 1.24
C GLN A 868 -11.65 37.18 0.47
N GLN A 869 -10.71 36.95 -0.46
CA GLN A 869 -10.57 35.67 -1.16
C GLN A 869 -10.43 34.48 -0.18
N GLY A 870 -9.80 34.67 0.98
CA GLY A 870 -9.66 33.64 2.02
C GLY A 870 -10.95 33.25 2.74
N LYS A 871 -12.03 34.03 2.58
CA LYS A 871 -13.39 33.64 3.01
C LYS A 871 -14.10 32.85 1.90
N ASP A 872 -13.92 33.27 0.65
CA ASP A 872 -14.69 32.81 -0.50
C ASP A 872 -14.08 31.53 -1.13
N ASN A 873 -12.75 31.41 -1.13
CA ASN A 873 -11.99 30.19 -1.42
C ASN A 873 -10.82 30.02 -0.42
N THR A 874 -11.16 29.56 0.80
CA THR A 874 -10.19 29.33 1.90
C THR A 874 -9.07 28.37 1.52
N TYR A 875 -9.35 27.35 0.68
CA TYR A 875 -8.36 26.34 0.33
C TYR A 875 -7.27 26.90 -0.61
N GLN A 876 -7.67 27.60 -1.68
CA GLN A 876 -6.76 28.24 -2.63
C GLN A 876 -5.78 29.19 -1.93
N VAL A 877 -6.30 30.08 -1.06
CA VAL A 877 -5.46 31.03 -0.33
C VAL A 877 -4.53 30.32 0.67
N LYS A 878 -4.98 29.24 1.30
CA LYS A 878 -4.12 28.48 2.23
C LYS A 878 -3.03 27.67 1.50
N ALA A 879 -3.31 27.12 0.32
CA ALA A 879 -2.30 26.48 -0.52
C ALA A 879 -1.20 27.48 -0.94
N TRP A 880 -1.58 28.70 -1.33
CA TRP A 880 -0.61 29.76 -1.64
C TRP A 880 0.24 30.19 -0.44
N ASP A 881 -0.37 30.37 0.74
CA ASP A 881 0.35 30.67 1.99
C ASP A 881 1.33 29.54 2.38
N ASN A 882 0.92 28.28 2.22
CA ASN A 882 1.79 27.11 2.42
C ASN A 882 2.95 27.06 1.42
N ARG A 883 2.71 27.38 0.15
CA ARG A 883 3.76 27.40 -0.89
C ARG A 883 4.77 28.54 -0.67
N LEU A 884 4.32 29.71 -0.18
CA LEU A 884 5.21 30.78 0.28
C LEU A 884 6.08 30.34 1.48
N ALA A 885 5.52 29.59 2.43
CA ALA A 885 6.28 29.04 3.56
C ALA A 885 7.30 27.97 3.12
N ALA A 886 6.95 27.14 2.12
CA ALA A 886 7.90 26.19 1.52
C ALA A 886 9.08 26.90 0.84
N ILE A 887 8.83 27.99 0.11
CA ILE A 887 9.88 28.81 -0.53
C ILE A 887 10.80 29.43 0.54
N GLU A 888 10.26 29.93 1.65
CA GLU A 888 11.07 30.45 2.75
C GLU A 888 11.92 29.36 3.43
N ARG A 889 11.36 28.15 3.63
CA ARG A 889 12.10 26.98 4.14
C ARG A 889 13.28 26.61 3.24
N LEU A 890 13.13 26.69 1.91
CA LEU A 890 14.25 26.51 0.98
C LEU A 890 15.35 27.57 1.17
N LEU A 891 15.00 28.84 1.40
CA LEU A 891 16.01 29.87 1.69
C LEU A 891 16.76 29.59 3.00
N ARG A 892 16.07 29.13 4.05
CA ARG A 892 16.69 28.74 5.33
C ARG A 892 17.62 27.53 5.18
N TYR A 893 17.26 26.56 4.34
CA TYR A 893 18.13 25.42 4.02
C TYR A 893 19.36 25.85 3.21
N GLY A 894 19.18 26.69 2.20
CA GLY A 894 20.28 27.27 1.42
C GLY A 894 21.24 28.09 2.28
N GLU A 895 20.73 28.82 3.28
CA GLU A 895 21.56 29.53 4.28
C GLU A 895 22.46 28.58 5.08
N GLN A 896 21.91 27.46 5.57
CA GLN A 896 22.67 26.45 6.32
C GLN A 896 23.74 25.80 5.43
N ARG A 897 23.39 25.40 4.21
CA ARG A 897 24.32 24.82 3.23
C ARG A 897 25.46 25.79 2.90
N PHE A 898 25.14 27.03 2.55
CA PHE A 898 26.14 28.06 2.22
C PHE A 898 27.14 28.30 3.35
N LYS A 899 26.68 28.28 4.62
CA LYS A 899 27.57 28.39 5.80
C LYS A 899 28.50 27.19 5.95
N LEU A 900 27.98 25.96 5.81
CA LEU A 900 28.78 24.73 5.88
C LEU A 900 29.86 24.68 4.79
N ASP A 901 29.50 25.03 3.56
CA ASP A 901 30.43 24.99 2.43
C ASP A 901 31.48 26.12 2.53
N SER A 902 31.12 27.29 3.08
CA SER A 902 32.06 28.40 3.37
C SER A 902 33.08 28.04 4.47
N GLN A 903 32.64 27.43 5.58
CA GLN A 903 33.54 27.02 6.69
C GLN A 903 34.60 26.00 6.27
N ASN A 904 34.36 25.23 5.21
CA ASN A 904 35.31 24.27 4.66
C ASN A 904 36.28 24.88 3.63
N GLN A 905 36.06 26.13 3.19
CA GLN A 905 37.03 26.88 2.38
C GLN A 905 38.05 27.62 3.24
N THR A 906 37.74 27.91 4.53
CA THR A 906 38.68 28.52 5.49
C THR A 906 39.53 27.52 6.26
N ASN A 907 39.26 26.22 6.10
CA ASN A 907 39.97 25.11 6.76
C ASN A 907 40.79 24.26 5.76
N LYS A 908 41.15 24.85 4.62
CA LYS A 908 42.00 24.29 3.56
C LYS A 908 43.04 25.31 3.13
#